data_AF-A0A1E4RSR4-F1
#
_entry.id   AF-A0A1E4RSR4-F1
#
_cell.length_a   1.000
_cell.length_b   1.000
_cell.length_c   1.000
_cell.angle_alpha   90.00
_cell.angle_beta   90.00
_cell.angle_gamma   90.00
#
_symmetry.space_group_name_H-M   'P 1'
#
loop_
_entity.id
_entity.type
_entity.pdbx_description
1 polymer ?
#
loop_
_entity_poly.entity_id
_entity_poly.type
_entity_poly.pdbx_seq_one_letter_code
_entity_poly.pdbx_strand_id
1 'polypeptide(L)'
;MDVRKQEGFQLNTISGESCPKFNVKSTLVPCTGTDYVFLFGGFDDNDNLDSTIYLLNTKTKTWEIDDKHNGVYREGHLAIYIGQGNILVFGGIPFDEFPDPSNIGYDQNKTLFKKDSLMLIYNIFDRKWISAPKFALSSAPSPRSRHACCASQDGTRIYISGGLVNSTPLSDLYCYDLVSGIWHGPIDFAARFDHFITIHDGKLFSFGGLDHEMNHVTSSIVYFNFSDQSIGEISLLLHPNYSLGFVDSDDEDDDNLKVYDRSSNNFIPANSERIYLNSEINPFLKLEISLPLWGFENNNHGITIAYHDLSEFQYMPLVNLKNINSNLKVKTDQNVYDFAWKHAFISHDGRLFILGYEKLDVNSNSDSIRSTSENYLTKLIEIELFSLGIPTGLELKSDKKSQFGSLNLVNDFKKFLIKEEFTDFEIYTLKDESVKNDYNNYDEISDRIDRIMQTNINEGKDLISVVKVHKSMLLARWPHFQRLISSGMNETLTNRMFIPEPFITVKALVFYLYTGSLEFDQYIPANIFNIVDYSGLLILSNLYELPDLRAQTLFQLFKLLSLFIVNLDTDTDPEPRIGLFLKVWANAVISNESVFVSKVLEIIKSNWSIITRSLSFSQLPKELIIRLCQDCSVDSQIFKRRSPTPMRNSFESLLSSPHTPSNGSAGIRATHSNSPFLRVINDGSPSIQDRENTDISHFPTLQMLSNDLADSIGED
;
A
#
# COMPACT_ATOMS: atom_id res chain seq x y z
N MET A 1 -5.41 -21.43 16.54
CA MET A 1 -5.47 -19.96 16.58
C MET A 1 -5.23 -19.47 15.17
N ASP A 2 -6.16 -18.66 14.67
CA ASP A 2 -6.32 -18.29 13.27
C ASP A 2 -5.03 -17.70 12.67
N VAL A 3 -4.51 -18.39 11.66
CA VAL A 3 -3.62 -17.78 10.68
C VAL A 3 -4.42 -16.63 10.07
N ARG A 4 -4.06 -15.38 10.37
CA ARG A 4 -4.55 -14.23 9.59
C ARG A 4 -4.20 -14.54 8.14
N LYS A 5 -5.17 -15.00 7.35
CA LYS A 5 -5.04 -15.05 5.89
C LYS A 5 -4.69 -13.61 5.49
N GLN A 6 -3.45 -13.41 5.07
CA GLN A 6 -2.97 -12.10 4.64
C GLN A 6 -3.69 -11.76 3.33
N GLU A 7 -4.81 -11.06 3.44
CA GLU A 7 -5.61 -10.65 2.31
C GLU A 7 -5.29 -9.21 1.96
N GLY A 8 -4.14 -8.98 1.31
CA GLY A 8 -3.70 -7.62 0.95
C GLY A 8 -4.65 -6.86 0.02
N PHE A 9 -5.53 -7.56 -0.69
CA PHE A 9 -6.51 -7.00 -1.64
C PHE A 9 -7.83 -7.76 -1.53
N GLN A 10 -8.94 -7.02 -1.44
CA GLN A 10 -10.31 -7.55 -1.46
C GLN A 10 -11.20 -6.72 -2.39
N LEU A 11 -12.03 -7.38 -3.20
CA LEU A 11 -13.07 -6.73 -4.00
C LEU A 11 -14.43 -7.00 -3.34
N ASN A 12 -15.15 -5.92 -3.03
CA ASN A 12 -16.43 -5.97 -2.33
C ASN A 12 -17.52 -5.28 -3.14
N THR A 13 -18.76 -5.71 -2.93
CA THR A 13 -19.95 -5.00 -3.41
C THR A 13 -20.54 -4.22 -2.25
N ILE A 14 -20.80 -2.93 -2.48
CA ILE A 14 -21.44 -2.02 -1.54
C ILE A 14 -22.96 -2.15 -1.73
N SER A 15 -23.70 -2.16 -0.63
CA SER A 15 -25.18 -2.26 -0.63
C SER A 15 -25.81 -1.16 0.23
N GLY A 16 -27.10 -0.87 0.04
CA GLY A 16 -27.81 0.18 0.78
C GLY A 16 -29.20 0.48 0.18
N GLU A 17 -30.01 1.28 0.88
CA GLU A 17 -31.36 1.68 0.44
C GLU A 17 -31.34 2.46 -0.89
N SER A 18 -30.24 3.17 -1.18
CA SER A 18 -29.79 3.54 -2.52
C SER A 18 -28.30 3.88 -2.50
N CYS A 19 -27.60 3.66 -3.61
CA CYS A 19 -26.18 4.01 -3.76
C CYS A 19 -26.06 5.41 -4.41
N PRO A 20 -25.07 6.23 -4.06
CA PRO A 20 -24.79 7.46 -4.78
C PRO A 20 -24.39 7.16 -6.22
N LYS A 21 -24.86 8.00 -7.15
CA LYS A 21 -24.29 8.07 -8.49
C LYS A 21 -22.91 8.69 -8.40
N PHE A 22 -22.03 8.30 -9.32
CA PHE A 22 -20.78 9.01 -9.52
C PHE A 22 -21.07 10.48 -9.83
N ASN A 23 -20.42 11.37 -9.09
CA ASN A 23 -20.52 12.82 -9.28
C ASN A 23 -19.13 13.42 -9.42
N VAL A 24 -18.98 14.35 -10.35
CA VAL A 24 -17.73 15.10 -10.57
C VAL A 24 -17.69 16.33 -9.67
N LYS A 25 -16.49 16.71 -9.22
CA LYS A 25 -16.26 17.84 -8.31
C LYS A 25 -17.04 17.74 -6.99
N SER A 26 -17.40 16.52 -6.61
CA SER A 26 -17.82 16.15 -5.26
C SER A 26 -16.61 16.09 -4.32
N THR A 27 -16.84 16.19 -3.02
CA THR A 27 -15.79 15.99 -2.03
C THR A 27 -16.03 14.72 -1.25
N LEU A 28 -14.97 13.95 -1.06
CA LEU A 28 -14.99 12.72 -0.28
C LEU A 28 -14.00 12.86 0.88
N VAL A 29 -14.52 12.80 2.11
CA VAL A 29 -13.77 13.12 3.34
C VAL A 29 -13.82 11.92 4.29
N PRO A 30 -12.68 11.27 4.58
CA PRO A 30 -12.62 10.28 5.66
C PRO A 30 -12.75 10.98 7.01
N CYS A 31 -13.75 10.57 7.80
CA CYS A 31 -13.99 11.14 9.13
C CYS A 31 -13.07 10.45 10.15
N THR A 32 -11.84 10.96 10.28
CA THR A 32 -10.78 10.36 11.12
C THR A 32 -11.26 10.05 12.53
N GLY A 33 -11.00 8.83 13.01
CA GLY A 33 -11.48 8.35 14.31
C GLY A 33 -12.91 7.80 14.31
N THR A 34 -13.52 7.64 13.14
CA THR A 34 -14.84 7.02 12.95
C THR A 34 -14.83 6.03 11.78
N ASP A 35 -15.86 5.18 11.69
CA ASP A 35 -16.05 4.25 10.56
C ASP A 35 -16.72 4.91 9.33
N TYR A 36 -16.87 6.24 9.33
CA TYR A 36 -17.62 6.96 8.31
C TYR A 36 -16.74 7.70 7.31
N VAL A 37 -17.18 7.70 6.05
CA VAL A 37 -16.66 8.54 4.97
C VAL A 37 -17.81 9.35 4.43
N PHE A 38 -17.62 10.66 4.37
CA PHE A 38 -18.60 11.63 3.90
C PHE A 38 -18.38 11.92 2.42
N LEU A 39 -19.46 11.89 1.62
CA LEU A 39 -19.48 12.31 0.22
C LEU A 39 -20.59 13.35 0.04
N PHE A 40 -20.26 14.47 -0.60
CA PHE A 40 -21.20 15.58 -0.79
C PHE A 40 -20.87 16.43 -2.03
N GLY A 41 -21.92 16.99 -2.63
CA GLY A 41 -21.88 17.95 -3.73
C GLY A 41 -21.45 17.38 -5.07
N GLY A 42 -21.02 18.27 -5.96
CA GLY A 42 -20.73 17.94 -7.36
C GLY A 42 -21.99 17.88 -8.24
N PHE A 43 -21.81 17.35 -9.44
CA PHE A 43 -22.88 17.12 -10.42
C PHE A 43 -22.76 15.75 -11.10
N ASP A 44 -23.90 15.25 -11.58
CA ASP A 44 -24.01 13.98 -12.30
C ASP A 44 -23.79 14.13 -13.83
N ASP A 45 -23.93 13.04 -14.58
CA ASP A 45 -23.76 13.03 -16.05
C ASP A 45 -24.73 13.93 -16.82
N ASN A 46 -25.79 14.43 -16.18
CA ASN A 46 -26.78 15.34 -16.78
C ASN A 46 -26.62 16.78 -16.27
N ASP A 47 -25.46 17.11 -15.68
CA ASP A 47 -25.17 18.39 -15.03
C ASP A 47 -26.13 18.73 -13.87
N ASN A 48 -26.83 17.73 -13.30
CA ASN A 48 -27.67 17.97 -12.14
C ASN A 48 -26.78 18.09 -10.89
N LEU A 49 -26.88 19.21 -10.18
CA LEU A 49 -26.20 19.39 -8.91
C LEU A 49 -26.79 18.46 -7.83
N ASP A 50 -25.91 17.91 -7.00
CA ASP A 50 -26.30 17.07 -5.87
C ASP A 50 -26.19 17.86 -4.55
N SER A 51 -27.24 17.80 -3.73
CA SER A 51 -27.25 18.35 -2.36
C SER A 51 -27.42 17.27 -1.29
N THR A 52 -27.48 16.01 -1.72
CA THR A 52 -27.61 14.84 -0.87
C THR A 52 -26.28 14.56 -0.18
N ILE A 53 -26.36 14.13 1.08
CA ILE A 53 -25.19 13.71 1.85
C ILE A 53 -25.20 12.19 1.90
N TYR A 54 -24.07 11.61 1.50
CA TYR A 54 -23.87 10.17 1.54
C TYR A 54 -22.79 9.83 2.57
N LEU A 55 -23.10 8.89 3.45
CA LEU A 55 -22.17 8.38 4.46
C LEU A 55 -21.89 6.92 4.16
N LEU A 56 -20.65 6.60 3.78
CA LEU A 56 -20.19 5.22 3.63
C LEU A 56 -19.66 4.72 4.97
N ASN A 57 -20.26 3.65 5.49
CA ASN A 57 -19.74 2.95 6.65
C ASN A 57 -18.73 1.89 6.20
N THR A 58 -17.45 2.09 6.53
CA THR A 58 -16.34 1.24 6.04
C THR A 58 -16.35 -0.16 6.65
N LYS A 59 -16.97 -0.34 7.82
CA LYS A 59 -17.06 -1.64 8.52
C LYS A 59 -18.16 -2.52 7.94
N THR A 60 -19.34 -1.95 7.71
CA THR A 60 -20.49 -2.68 7.15
C THR A 60 -20.48 -2.71 5.62
N LYS A 61 -19.70 -1.83 4.98
CA LYS A 61 -19.64 -1.65 3.53
C LYS A 61 -21.03 -1.28 2.97
N THR A 62 -21.70 -0.34 3.64
CA THR A 62 -23.03 0.14 3.26
C THR A 62 -23.11 1.66 3.19
N TRP A 63 -23.94 2.15 2.26
CA TRP A 63 -24.27 3.57 2.14
C TRP A 63 -25.48 3.93 3.01
N GLU A 64 -25.37 5.05 3.72
CA GLU A 64 -26.45 5.72 4.42
C GLU A 64 -26.70 7.10 3.80
N ILE A 65 -27.97 7.44 3.57
CA ILE A 65 -28.35 8.67 2.85
C ILE A 65 -29.01 9.67 3.78
N ASP A 66 -28.65 10.94 3.64
CA ASP A 66 -29.33 12.07 4.24
C ASP A 66 -29.72 13.09 3.16
N ASP A 67 -30.95 12.94 2.65
CA ASP A 67 -31.56 13.72 1.57
C ASP A 67 -32.41 14.90 2.05
N LYS A 68 -32.41 15.15 3.36
CA LYS A 68 -33.27 16.17 4.02
C LYS A 68 -32.83 17.61 3.74
N HIS A 69 -31.68 17.81 3.09
CA HIS A 69 -31.00 19.10 2.96
C HIS A 69 -31.09 19.71 1.55
N ASN A 70 -32.22 19.50 0.87
CA ASN A 70 -32.43 20.00 -0.50
C ASN A 70 -32.09 21.50 -0.65
N GLY A 71 -31.38 21.85 -1.73
CA GLY A 71 -31.01 23.23 -2.07
C GLY A 71 -29.67 23.69 -1.52
N VAL A 72 -28.90 22.83 -0.86
CA VAL A 72 -27.51 23.12 -0.46
C VAL A 72 -26.57 22.52 -1.50
N TYR A 73 -26.44 23.18 -2.66
CA TYR A 73 -25.60 22.70 -3.77
C TYR A 73 -24.21 23.30 -3.70
N ARG A 74 -23.19 22.50 -4.01
CA ARG A 74 -21.80 22.96 -4.11
C ARG A 74 -21.00 22.17 -5.14
N GLU A 75 -20.67 22.82 -6.26
CA GLU A 75 -19.68 22.28 -7.20
C GLU A 75 -18.27 22.78 -6.84
N GLY A 76 -17.30 21.87 -6.78
CA GLY A 76 -15.88 22.24 -6.63
C GLY A 76 -15.60 22.95 -5.31
N HIS A 77 -16.39 22.66 -4.28
CA HIS A 77 -16.05 23.03 -2.91
C HIS A 77 -14.93 22.13 -2.41
N LEU A 78 -14.36 22.47 -1.26
CA LEU A 78 -13.58 21.53 -0.47
C LEU A 78 -14.18 21.36 0.91
N ALA A 79 -13.93 20.17 1.47
CA ALA A 79 -14.41 19.78 2.76
C ALA A 79 -13.28 19.15 3.58
N ILE A 80 -13.28 19.41 4.89
CA ILE A 80 -12.27 18.86 5.80
C ILE A 80 -12.92 18.46 7.13
N TYR A 81 -12.51 17.30 7.64
CA TYR A 81 -12.94 16.84 8.96
C TYR A 81 -12.21 17.63 10.06
N ILE A 82 -12.97 18.27 10.94
CA ILE A 82 -12.45 19.10 12.04
C ILE A 82 -12.66 18.46 13.43
N GLY A 83 -13.02 17.18 13.47
CA GLY A 83 -13.20 16.42 14.71
C GLY A 83 -14.63 16.40 15.25
N GLN A 84 -14.90 15.46 16.15
CA GLN A 84 -16.20 15.31 16.85
C GLN A 84 -17.40 15.16 15.90
N GLY A 85 -17.18 14.56 14.74
CA GLY A 85 -18.21 14.38 13.71
C GLY A 85 -18.43 15.60 12.81
N ASN A 86 -17.71 16.70 13.03
CA ASN A 86 -17.89 17.93 12.27
C ASN A 86 -17.00 17.96 11.02
N ILE A 87 -17.61 18.35 9.90
CA ILE A 87 -16.97 18.54 8.60
C ILE A 87 -17.19 19.98 8.20
N LEU A 88 -16.09 20.73 8.02
CA LEU A 88 -16.13 22.09 7.51
C LEU A 88 -16.11 22.05 5.98
N VAL A 89 -17.08 22.71 5.37
CA VAL A 89 -17.22 22.88 3.92
C VAL A 89 -17.00 24.33 3.57
N PHE A 90 -16.09 24.59 2.63
CA PHE A 90 -15.72 25.94 2.19
C PHE A 90 -15.82 26.08 0.66
N GLY A 91 -16.36 27.21 0.21
CA GLY A 91 -16.43 27.56 -1.20
C GLY A 91 -17.39 26.69 -2.00
N GLY A 92 -17.05 26.51 -3.27
CA GLY A 92 -17.88 25.91 -4.30
C GLY A 92 -18.89 26.90 -4.88
N ILE A 93 -19.26 26.67 -6.15
CA ILE A 93 -20.27 27.47 -6.84
C ILE A 93 -21.66 26.94 -6.41
N PRO A 94 -22.53 27.80 -5.85
CA PRO A 94 -23.93 27.45 -5.62
C PRO A 94 -24.71 27.45 -6.96
N PHE A 95 -25.89 26.84 -6.98
CA PHE A 95 -26.73 26.68 -8.17
C PHE A 95 -27.01 28.00 -8.95
N ASP A 96 -27.10 29.13 -8.25
CA ASP A 96 -27.35 30.44 -8.87
C ASP A 96 -26.04 31.21 -9.13
N GLU A 97 -25.51 31.12 -10.34
CA GLU A 97 -24.75 32.24 -10.89
C GLU A 97 -25.73 33.42 -11.07
N PHE A 98 -25.59 34.42 -10.20
CA PHE A 98 -26.35 35.67 -10.12
C PHE A 98 -27.77 35.55 -9.53
N PRO A 99 -28.02 36.00 -8.28
CA PRO A 99 -29.39 36.25 -7.85
C PRO A 99 -30.03 37.26 -8.80
N ASP A 100 -31.20 36.92 -9.34
CA ASP A 100 -32.04 37.89 -10.03
C ASP A 100 -32.27 39.09 -9.09
N PRO A 101 -31.78 40.30 -9.42
CA PRO A 101 -31.91 41.47 -8.55
C PRO A 101 -33.37 41.86 -8.32
N SER A 102 -34.32 41.29 -9.08
CA SER A 102 -35.76 41.50 -8.90
C SER A 102 -36.41 40.60 -7.83
N ASN A 103 -35.70 39.57 -7.32
CA ASN A 103 -36.25 38.58 -6.39
C ASN A 103 -35.58 38.58 -5.01
N ILE A 104 -35.12 39.76 -4.55
CA ILE A 104 -34.71 39.97 -3.15
C ILE A 104 -35.97 40.13 -2.29
N GLY A 105 -36.70 39.03 -2.11
CA GLY A 105 -37.66 38.89 -1.03
C GLY A 105 -36.92 38.91 0.30
N TYR A 106 -36.79 40.10 0.89
CA TYR A 106 -36.24 40.30 2.23
C TYR A 106 -37.18 39.65 3.26
N ASP A 107 -37.03 38.35 3.49
CA ASP A 107 -37.70 37.70 4.62
C ASP A 107 -36.95 38.08 5.90
N GLN A 108 -37.43 39.13 6.57
CA GLN A 108 -36.82 39.71 7.76
C GLN A 108 -36.98 38.84 9.02
N ASN A 109 -37.55 37.63 8.91
CA ASN A 109 -37.85 36.77 10.06
C ASN A 109 -37.37 35.32 9.87
N LYS A 110 -36.06 35.08 10.04
CA LYS A 110 -35.55 33.96 10.86
C LYS A 110 -34.03 34.00 10.94
N THR A 111 -33.52 33.77 12.14
CA THR A 111 -32.14 33.35 12.44
C THR A 111 -31.84 31.93 11.91
N LEU A 112 -32.26 31.64 10.66
CA LEU A 112 -32.24 30.34 9.99
C LEU A 112 -30.91 30.12 9.27
N PHE A 113 -30.43 28.88 9.29
CA PHE A 113 -29.37 28.36 8.43
C PHE A 113 -29.36 28.98 7.02
N LYS A 114 -28.23 29.58 6.61
CA LYS A 114 -28.03 30.18 5.29
C LYS A 114 -27.35 29.17 4.35
N LYS A 115 -28.08 28.67 3.36
CA LYS A 115 -27.61 27.65 2.39
C LYS A 115 -26.42 28.14 1.56
N ASP A 116 -26.45 29.40 1.14
CA ASP A 116 -25.41 30.03 0.29
C ASP A 116 -24.25 30.62 1.10
N SER A 117 -24.10 30.24 2.37
CA SER A 117 -22.95 30.67 3.18
C SER A 117 -21.66 30.18 2.53
N LEU A 118 -20.62 31.01 2.48
CA LEU A 118 -19.30 30.61 1.96
C LEU A 118 -18.70 29.45 2.75
N MET A 119 -19.05 29.35 4.04
CA MET A 119 -18.59 28.32 4.95
C MET A 119 -19.76 27.70 5.72
N LEU A 120 -19.77 26.38 5.79
CA LEU A 120 -20.77 25.57 6.49
C LEU A 120 -20.09 24.45 7.27
N ILE A 121 -20.76 23.95 8.30
CA ILE A 121 -20.33 22.75 9.04
C ILE A 121 -21.46 21.72 8.99
N TYR A 122 -21.15 20.49 8.61
CA TYR A 122 -22.06 19.36 8.74
C TYR A 122 -21.60 18.45 9.87
N ASN A 123 -22.51 18.06 10.77
CA ASN A 123 -22.23 17.05 11.77
C ASN A 123 -22.81 15.69 11.35
N ILE A 124 -21.97 14.66 11.24
CA ILE A 124 -22.35 13.33 10.76
C ILE A 124 -23.21 12.54 11.76
N PHE A 125 -23.09 12.82 13.06
CA PHE A 125 -23.86 12.12 14.09
C PHE A 125 -25.25 12.75 14.26
N ASP A 126 -25.30 14.07 14.29
CA ASP A 126 -26.55 14.83 14.42
C ASP A 126 -27.29 14.97 13.08
N ARG A 127 -26.62 14.66 11.96
CA ARG A 127 -27.11 14.80 10.58
C ARG A 127 -27.67 16.19 10.29
N LYS A 128 -26.88 17.20 10.65
CA LYS A 128 -27.34 18.58 10.67
C LYS A 128 -26.28 19.55 10.17
N TRP A 129 -26.72 20.49 9.33
CA TRP A 129 -25.93 21.65 8.96
C TRP A 129 -25.97 22.75 10.01
N ILE A 130 -24.82 23.38 10.19
CA ILE A 130 -24.57 24.51 11.08
C ILE A 130 -23.93 25.60 10.21
N SER A 131 -24.54 26.79 10.19
CA SER A 131 -23.92 27.93 9.52
C SER A 131 -22.72 28.42 10.31
N ALA A 132 -21.65 28.81 9.61
CA ALA A 132 -20.53 29.48 10.24
C ALA A 132 -21.00 30.75 10.96
N PRO A 133 -20.48 31.05 12.17
CA PRO A 133 -20.79 32.30 12.83
C PRO A 133 -20.25 33.48 12.01
N LYS A 134 -20.90 34.64 12.09
CA LYS A 134 -20.57 35.80 11.24
C LYS A 134 -19.09 36.21 11.31
N PHE A 135 -18.47 36.10 12.49
CA PHE A 135 -17.05 36.44 12.66
C PHE A 135 -16.12 35.58 11.81
N ALA A 136 -16.51 34.32 11.56
CA ALA A 136 -15.71 33.35 10.83
C ALA A 136 -15.65 33.62 9.31
N LEU A 137 -16.51 34.52 8.83
CA LEU A 137 -16.48 35.03 7.46
C LEU A 137 -15.78 36.40 7.35
N SER A 138 -15.37 37.00 8.47
CA SER A 138 -14.64 38.26 8.46
C SER A 138 -13.25 38.04 7.85
N SER A 139 -12.91 38.82 6.82
CA SER A 139 -11.63 38.69 6.10
C SER A 139 -11.41 37.33 5.42
N ALA A 140 -12.49 36.56 5.21
CA ALA A 140 -12.43 35.32 4.46
C ALA A 140 -12.07 35.58 2.99
N PRO A 141 -11.42 34.61 2.30
CA PRO A 141 -11.17 34.72 0.87
C PRO A 141 -12.48 34.86 0.07
N SER A 142 -12.37 35.35 -1.16
CA SER A 142 -13.49 35.42 -2.10
C SER A 142 -14.15 34.04 -2.30
N PRO A 143 -15.48 33.99 -2.53
CA PRO A 143 -16.14 32.79 -3.02
C PRO A 143 -15.45 32.26 -4.28
N ARG A 144 -15.12 30.97 -4.26
CA ARG A 144 -14.26 30.31 -5.26
C ARG A 144 -14.59 28.82 -5.34
N SER A 145 -14.27 28.20 -6.45
CA SER A 145 -14.36 26.74 -6.66
C SER A 145 -13.00 26.15 -7.04
N ARG A 146 -12.88 24.82 -6.99
CA ARG A 146 -11.72 24.04 -7.45
C ARG A 146 -10.38 24.48 -6.83
N HIS A 147 -10.44 25.06 -5.63
CA HIS A 147 -9.26 25.41 -4.83
C HIS A 147 -8.73 24.17 -4.11
N ALA A 148 -7.53 24.25 -3.53
CA ALA A 148 -6.94 23.21 -2.69
C ALA A 148 -7.05 23.58 -1.20
N CYS A 149 -7.18 22.59 -0.31
CA CYS A 149 -7.21 22.82 1.13
C CYS A 149 -6.50 21.71 1.93
N CYS A 150 -5.92 22.06 3.08
CA CYS A 150 -5.39 21.09 4.03
C CYS A 150 -5.40 21.65 5.47
N ALA A 151 -5.40 20.77 6.47
CA ALA A 151 -5.22 21.17 7.87
C ALA A 151 -3.73 21.22 8.25
N SER A 152 -3.41 22.03 9.26
CA SER A 152 -2.14 21.95 9.98
C SER A 152 -1.99 20.60 10.70
N GLN A 153 -0.74 20.24 11.01
CA GLN A 153 -0.42 18.95 11.61
C GLN A 153 -0.99 18.76 13.03
N ASP A 154 -1.23 19.87 13.74
CA ASP A 154 -1.91 19.92 15.04
C ASP A 154 -3.44 20.08 14.93
N GLY A 155 -3.98 20.22 13.71
CA GLY A 155 -5.40 20.40 13.45
C GLY A 155 -5.96 21.75 13.89
N THR A 156 -5.12 22.73 14.22
CA THR A 156 -5.57 24.04 14.72
C THR A 156 -5.79 25.08 13.62
N ARG A 157 -5.34 24.80 12.38
CA ARG A 157 -5.43 25.71 11.24
C ARG A 157 -5.83 24.98 9.97
N ILE A 158 -6.47 25.70 9.06
CA ILE A 158 -6.79 25.25 7.69
C ILE A 158 -6.12 26.19 6.72
N TYR A 159 -5.54 25.65 5.64
CA TYR A 159 -4.94 26.41 4.57
C TYR A 159 -5.77 26.23 3.30
N ILE A 160 -5.92 27.31 2.54
CA ILE A 160 -6.68 27.35 1.28
C ILE A 160 -5.80 28.00 0.22
N SER A 161 -5.61 27.31 -0.90
CA SER A 161 -4.75 27.78 -1.99
C SER A 161 -5.49 27.79 -3.33
N GLY A 162 -5.36 28.90 -4.05
CA GLY A 162 -5.76 29.05 -5.45
C GLY A 162 -7.26 28.81 -5.70
N GLY A 163 -7.55 28.08 -6.78
CA GLY A 163 -8.90 27.86 -7.30
C GLY A 163 -9.32 28.87 -8.36
N LEU A 164 -10.60 28.89 -8.68
CA LEU A 164 -11.19 29.71 -9.73
C LEU A 164 -12.16 30.75 -9.16
N VAL A 165 -12.10 31.96 -9.71
CA VAL A 165 -13.14 32.98 -9.63
C VAL A 165 -13.43 33.46 -11.04
N ASN A 166 -14.67 33.30 -11.52
CA ASN A 166 -15.06 33.64 -12.90
C ASN A 166 -14.07 33.06 -13.93
N SER A 167 -13.75 31.77 -13.79
CA SER A 167 -12.79 31.04 -14.63
C SER A 167 -11.35 31.55 -14.61
N THR A 168 -10.98 32.45 -13.70
CA THR A 168 -9.61 32.94 -13.53
C THR A 168 -8.91 32.18 -12.40
N PRO A 169 -7.79 31.50 -12.68
CA PRO A 169 -6.96 30.85 -11.65
C PRO A 169 -6.35 31.86 -10.67
N LEU A 170 -6.43 31.55 -9.38
CA LEU A 170 -5.89 32.38 -8.30
C LEU A 170 -4.53 31.86 -7.82
N SER A 171 -3.63 32.77 -7.41
CA SER A 171 -2.31 32.46 -6.84
C SER A 171 -2.24 32.59 -5.33
N ASP A 172 -3.36 32.89 -4.66
CA ASP A 172 -3.39 33.23 -3.25
C ASP A 172 -3.34 32.00 -2.32
N LEU A 173 -2.72 32.18 -1.16
CA LEU A 173 -2.73 31.25 -0.04
C LEU A 173 -3.28 31.98 1.20
N TYR A 174 -4.31 31.38 1.80
CA TYR A 174 -4.93 31.82 3.04
C TYR A 174 -4.77 30.79 4.14
N CYS A 175 -4.77 31.25 5.38
CA CYS A 175 -4.79 30.40 6.57
C CYS A 175 -5.95 30.82 7.48
N TYR A 176 -6.82 29.89 7.84
CA TYR A 176 -7.87 30.07 8.83
C TYR A 176 -7.48 29.37 10.14
N ASP A 177 -7.37 30.13 11.22
CA ASP A 177 -7.09 29.61 12.54
C ASP A 177 -8.40 29.13 13.19
N LEU A 178 -8.54 27.82 13.39
CA LEU A 178 -9.75 27.18 13.92
C LEU A 178 -9.98 27.49 15.41
N VAL A 179 -8.94 27.91 16.14
CA VAL A 179 -9.04 28.21 17.57
C VAL A 179 -9.57 29.62 17.78
N SER A 180 -9.00 30.59 17.06
CA SER A 180 -9.37 32.00 17.16
C SER A 180 -10.49 32.43 16.21
N GLY A 181 -10.70 31.68 15.12
CA GLY A 181 -11.65 32.01 14.06
C GLY A 181 -11.19 33.16 13.16
N ILE A 182 -9.87 33.37 13.02
CA ILE A 182 -9.27 34.48 12.29
C ILE A 182 -8.62 33.99 10.99
N TRP A 183 -8.81 34.75 9.91
CA TRP A 183 -8.13 34.56 8.62
C TRP A 183 -6.82 35.35 8.55
N HIS A 184 -5.79 34.73 7.98
CA HIS A 184 -4.50 35.32 7.62
C HIS A 184 -4.26 35.20 6.11
N GLY A 185 -3.57 36.18 5.52
CA GLY A 185 -3.27 36.26 4.09
C GLY A 185 -3.87 37.52 3.43
N PRO A 186 -3.87 37.57 2.08
CA PRO A 186 -3.31 36.57 1.17
C PRO A 186 -1.77 36.58 1.15
N ILE A 187 -1.18 35.40 0.95
CA ILE A 187 0.22 35.23 0.54
C ILE A 187 0.21 34.86 -0.96
N ASP A 188 1.04 35.50 -1.78
CA ASP A 188 1.20 35.12 -3.19
C ASP A 188 2.01 33.82 -3.28
N PHE A 189 1.46 32.79 -3.92
CA PHE A 189 1.97 31.42 -3.86
C PHE A 189 2.01 30.73 -5.24
N ALA A 190 0.98 29.98 -5.62
CA ALA A 190 0.96 29.21 -6.86
C ALA A 190 -0.39 29.38 -7.56
N ALA A 191 -0.37 29.95 -8.78
CA ALA A 191 -1.55 30.21 -9.60
C ALA A 191 -2.11 28.92 -10.22
N ARG A 192 -2.92 28.17 -9.48
CA ARG A 192 -3.42 26.85 -9.90
C ARG A 192 -4.82 26.53 -9.36
N PHE A 193 -5.50 25.60 -10.01
CA PHE A 193 -6.76 25.00 -9.56
C PHE A 193 -6.76 23.49 -9.83
N ASP A 194 -7.69 22.76 -9.20
CA ASP A 194 -7.71 21.29 -9.19
C ASP A 194 -6.38 20.66 -8.70
N HIS A 195 -5.61 21.40 -7.90
CA HIS A 195 -4.35 20.96 -7.30
C HIS A 195 -4.54 20.42 -5.89
N PHE A 196 -3.48 19.81 -5.36
CA PHE A 196 -3.44 19.29 -3.99
C PHE A 196 -2.41 20.05 -3.16
N ILE A 197 -2.73 20.32 -1.88
CA ILE A 197 -1.78 20.88 -0.92
C ILE A 197 -1.66 20.01 0.33
N THR A 198 -0.47 19.99 0.94
CA THR A 198 -0.23 19.28 2.20
C THR A 198 0.86 19.97 3.02
N ILE A 199 0.84 19.79 4.34
CA ILE A 199 1.87 20.33 5.23
C ILE A 199 2.78 19.20 5.70
N HIS A 200 4.08 19.45 5.65
CA HIS A 200 5.10 18.54 6.12
C HIS A 200 6.37 19.31 6.53
N ASP A 201 6.98 18.94 7.65
CA ASP A 201 8.25 19.49 8.18
C ASP A 201 8.34 21.03 8.10
N GLY A 202 7.33 21.71 8.61
CA GLY A 202 7.29 23.17 8.62
C GLY A 202 7.14 23.82 7.23
N LYS A 203 6.77 23.07 6.20
CA LYS A 203 6.51 23.57 4.84
C LYS A 203 5.13 23.14 4.35
N LEU A 204 4.47 24.00 3.59
CA LEU A 204 3.26 23.68 2.82
C LEU A 204 3.66 23.41 1.38
N PHE A 205 3.39 22.21 0.87
CA PHE A 205 3.69 21.79 -0.49
C PHE A 205 2.42 21.79 -1.36
N SER A 206 2.59 22.09 -2.65
CA SER A 206 1.55 22.11 -3.68
C SER A 206 1.95 21.23 -4.87
N PHE A 207 1.04 20.36 -5.30
CA PHE A 207 1.26 19.34 -6.33
C PHE A 207 0.12 19.36 -7.36
N GLY A 208 0.47 19.06 -8.62
CA GLY A 208 -0.53 18.85 -9.65
C GLY A 208 -1.33 20.10 -10.00
N GLY A 209 -2.54 19.85 -10.51
CA GLY A 209 -3.49 20.85 -10.96
C GLY A 209 -3.20 21.40 -12.35
N LEU A 210 -3.95 22.46 -12.68
CA LEU A 210 -3.88 23.22 -13.92
C LEU A 210 -3.37 24.61 -13.60
N ASP A 211 -2.43 25.12 -14.40
CA ASP A 211 -1.92 26.48 -14.28
C ASP A 211 -2.82 27.52 -14.98
N HIS A 212 -2.36 28.77 -15.03
CA HIS A 212 -3.07 29.86 -15.70
C HIS A 212 -3.27 29.62 -17.21
N GLU A 213 -2.42 28.80 -17.83
CA GLU A 213 -2.49 28.45 -19.26
C GLU A 213 -3.33 27.20 -19.50
N MET A 214 -3.97 26.65 -18.45
CA MET A 214 -4.71 25.39 -18.46
C MET A 214 -3.82 24.18 -18.78
N ASN A 215 -2.51 24.29 -18.55
CA ASN A 215 -1.58 23.17 -18.69
C ASN A 215 -1.55 22.35 -17.41
N HIS A 216 -1.49 21.02 -17.55
CA HIS A 216 -1.31 20.12 -16.41
C HIS A 216 0.08 20.28 -15.81
N VAL A 217 0.15 20.65 -14.53
CA VAL A 217 1.43 20.77 -13.86
C VAL A 217 1.88 19.41 -13.33
N THR A 218 2.87 18.82 -14.00
CA THR A 218 3.34 17.47 -13.70
C THR A 218 4.76 17.42 -13.19
N SER A 219 5.58 18.43 -13.48
CA SER A 219 7.04 18.39 -13.28
C SER A 219 7.56 19.26 -12.14
N SER A 220 6.69 20.01 -11.44
CA SER A 220 7.11 20.88 -10.35
C SER A 220 6.24 20.82 -9.10
N ILE A 221 6.92 20.89 -7.95
CA ILE A 221 6.33 21.01 -6.62
C ILE A 221 6.72 22.38 -6.08
N VAL A 222 5.73 23.18 -5.70
CA VAL A 222 5.95 24.50 -5.07
C VAL A 222 5.75 24.35 -3.57
N TYR A 223 6.60 24.98 -2.75
CA TYR A 223 6.44 24.97 -1.30
C TYR A 223 6.55 26.36 -0.67
N PHE A 224 5.82 26.56 0.42
CA PHE A 224 5.91 27.72 1.31
C PHE A 224 6.48 27.27 2.66
N ASN A 225 7.58 27.86 3.09
CA ASN A 225 8.24 27.54 4.35
C ASN A 225 7.73 28.43 5.49
N PHE A 226 7.18 27.83 6.55
CA PHE A 226 6.61 28.60 7.67
C PHE A 226 7.66 29.32 8.51
N SER A 227 8.91 28.84 8.52
CA SER A 227 9.96 29.38 9.40
C SER A 227 10.50 30.73 8.92
N ASP A 228 10.73 30.86 7.61
CA ASP A 228 11.32 32.04 6.98
C ASP A 228 10.39 32.72 5.96
N GLN A 229 9.19 32.18 5.76
CA GLN A 229 8.19 32.64 4.80
C GLN A 229 8.67 32.62 3.33
N SER A 230 9.73 31.87 3.04
CA SER A 230 10.22 31.71 1.67
C SER A 230 9.32 30.79 0.85
N ILE A 231 9.29 31.03 -0.45
CA ILE A 231 8.63 30.17 -1.43
C ILE A 231 9.72 29.59 -2.32
N GLY A 232 9.69 28.28 -2.52
CA GLY A 232 10.61 27.58 -3.41
C GLY A 232 9.88 26.65 -4.36
N GLU A 233 10.55 26.30 -5.44
CA GLU A 233 10.08 25.33 -6.43
C GLU A 233 11.10 24.19 -6.56
N ILE A 234 10.59 22.97 -6.67
CA ILE A 234 11.37 21.75 -6.85
C ILE A 234 10.97 21.13 -8.17
N SER A 235 11.92 20.99 -9.08
CA SER A 235 11.73 20.25 -10.34
C SER A 235 11.95 18.76 -10.12
N LEU A 236 10.97 17.94 -10.51
CA LEU A 236 11.08 16.48 -10.44
C LEU A 236 11.92 15.97 -11.62
N LEU A 237 13.11 15.43 -11.34
CA LEU A 237 14.08 14.96 -12.35
C LEU A 237 13.71 13.62 -13.03
N LEU A 238 12.55 13.04 -12.70
CA LEU A 238 12.11 11.72 -13.17
C LEU A 238 10.68 11.77 -13.70
N HIS A 239 10.50 12.40 -14.85
CA HIS A 239 9.37 12.07 -15.72
C HIS A 239 9.93 11.69 -17.09
N PRO A 240 9.79 10.43 -17.56
CA PRO A 240 9.99 10.15 -18.98
C PRO A 240 9.02 11.05 -19.75
N ASN A 241 9.56 11.78 -20.74
CA ASN A 241 8.85 12.80 -21.52
C ASN A 241 7.41 12.37 -21.89
N TYR A 242 6.41 13.07 -21.35
CA TYR A 242 5.02 12.97 -21.77
C TYR A 242 4.71 14.12 -22.73
N SER A 243 5.25 14.05 -23.95
CA SER A 243 4.76 14.87 -25.06
C SER A 243 3.93 13.97 -25.98
N LEU A 244 2.65 13.81 -25.66
CA LEU A 244 1.64 13.52 -26.68
C LEU A 244 1.13 14.89 -27.13
N GLY A 245 1.70 15.41 -28.22
CA GLY A 245 1.08 16.51 -28.92
C GLY A 245 -0.31 16.07 -29.34
N PHE A 246 -1.32 16.79 -28.87
CA PHE A 246 -2.63 16.78 -29.50
C PHE A 246 -2.43 17.28 -30.93
N VAL A 247 -2.52 16.38 -31.90
CA VAL A 247 -2.89 16.76 -33.26
C VAL A 247 -4.41 16.77 -33.24
N ASP A 248 -4.99 17.97 -33.25
CA ASP A 248 -6.39 18.13 -33.62
C ASP A 248 -6.58 17.45 -34.98
N SER A 249 -7.37 16.40 -35.00
CA SER A 249 -7.69 15.65 -36.21
C SER A 249 -8.72 16.44 -37.01
N ASP A 250 -8.25 17.46 -37.73
CA ASP A 250 -9.01 18.10 -38.82
C ASP A 250 -8.31 17.96 -40.19
N ASP A 251 -7.14 17.30 -40.27
CA ASP A 251 -6.46 17.02 -41.55
C ASP A 251 -6.53 15.52 -41.89
N GLU A 252 -7.53 15.15 -42.70
CA GLU A 252 -7.46 13.96 -43.55
C GLU A 252 -6.34 14.18 -44.57
N ASP A 253 -5.19 13.52 -44.39
CA ASP A 253 -4.23 13.08 -45.43
C ASP A 253 -2.78 13.09 -44.91
N ASP A 254 -2.36 12.11 -44.09
CA ASP A 254 -0.95 11.67 -44.13
C ASP A 254 -0.75 10.23 -43.63
N ASP A 255 -0.61 9.32 -44.59
CA ASP A 255 -0.58 7.86 -44.41
C ASP A 255 0.81 7.32 -43.96
N ASN A 256 1.63 8.13 -43.26
CA ASN A 256 3.03 7.79 -42.99
C ASN A 256 3.58 8.17 -41.60
N LEU A 257 2.79 8.04 -40.53
CA LEU A 257 3.33 8.11 -39.16
C LEU A 257 3.65 6.73 -38.59
N LYS A 258 4.95 6.44 -38.49
CA LYS A 258 5.53 5.21 -37.93
C LYS A 258 4.95 4.90 -36.54
N VAL A 259 4.32 3.74 -36.44
CA VAL A 259 3.93 3.08 -35.18
C VAL A 259 5.19 2.84 -34.35
N TYR A 260 5.46 3.73 -33.39
CA TYR A 260 6.43 3.46 -32.33
C TYR A 260 5.82 2.46 -31.34
N ASP A 261 6.66 1.53 -30.90
CA ASP A 261 6.36 0.32 -30.14
C ASP A 261 5.62 0.62 -28.82
N ARG A 262 4.47 -0.06 -28.62
CA ARG A 262 3.55 0.08 -27.46
C ARG A 262 3.98 -0.78 -26.25
N SER A 263 5.25 -1.14 -26.12
CA SER A 263 5.71 -2.20 -25.22
C SER A 263 6.26 -1.74 -23.86
N SER A 264 6.51 -0.44 -23.63
CA SER A 264 6.95 0.06 -22.31
C SER A 264 5.78 0.24 -21.33
N ASN A 265 5.35 -0.85 -20.71
CA ASN A 265 4.20 -0.98 -19.80
C ASN A 265 4.17 -0.12 -18.51
N ASN A 266 4.99 0.91 -18.35
CA ASN A 266 5.01 1.81 -17.19
C ASN A 266 4.40 3.20 -17.47
N PHE A 267 3.64 3.36 -18.54
CA PHE A 267 2.97 4.62 -18.84
C PHE A 267 1.91 4.96 -17.78
N ILE A 268 2.19 5.96 -16.95
CA ILE A 268 1.13 6.78 -16.34
C ILE A 268 0.37 7.40 -17.53
N PRO A 269 -0.93 7.14 -17.69
CA PRO A 269 -1.68 7.77 -18.78
C PRO A 269 -1.60 9.28 -18.59
N ALA A 270 -1.18 10.03 -19.62
CA ALA A 270 -1.25 11.49 -19.62
C ALA A 270 -2.66 12.01 -19.26
N ASN A 271 -3.67 11.16 -19.42
CA ASN A 271 -5.09 11.41 -19.18
C ASN A 271 -5.58 10.67 -17.92
N SER A 272 -5.01 10.98 -16.75
CA SER A 272 -5.44 10.42 -15.46
C SER A 272 -5.72 11.50 -14.41
N GLU A 273 -6.77 11.30 -13.61
CA GLU A 273 -7.03 12.09 -12.42
C GLU A 273 -6.13 11.57 -11.30
N ARG A 274 -5.39 12.49 -10.64
CA ARG A 274 -4.46 12.14 -9.56
C ARG A 274 -5.05 12.53 -8.23
N ILE A 275 -5.25 11.54 -7.38
CA ILE A 275 -5.69 11.71 -6.01
C ILE A 275 -4.47 11.53 -5.10
N TYR A 276 -4.14 12.57 -4.35
CA TYR A 276 -3.06 12.53 -3.37
C TYR A 276 -3.64 12.33 -1.98
N LEU A 277 -3.19 11.29 -1.29
CA LEU A 277 -3.70 10.88 0.02
C LEU A 277 -2.58 10.92 1.06
N ASN A 278 -2.91 11.40 2.25
CA ASN A 278 -1.98 11.41 3.38
C ASN A 278 -1.89 10.02 4.01
N SER A 279 -0.67 9.54 4.28
CA SER A 279 -0.47 8.44 5.21
C SER A 279 -0.61 8.95 6.65
N GLU A 280 -1.45 8.30 7.47
CA GLU A 280 -1.59 8.66 8.90
C GLU A 280 -0.32 8.34 9.73
N ILE A 281 0.66 7.69 9.12
CA ILE A 281 1.62 6.82 9.79
C ILE A 281 3.03 7.26 9.47
N ASN A 282 3.29 7.37 8.18
CA ASN A 282 4.49 8.01 7.68
C ASN A 282 4.09 9.32 6.98
N PRO A 283 4.10 10.46 7.70
CA PRO A 283 3.72 11.75 7.12
C PRO A 283 4.67 12.21 6.01
N PHE A 284 5.84 11.59 5.86
CA PHE A 284 6.80 11.83 4.77
C PHE A 284 6.32 11.23 3.45
N LEU A 285 5.46 10.21 3.50
CA LEU A 285 4.96 9.53 2.31
C LEU A 285 3.57 10.06 1.92
N LYS A 286 3.46 10.57 0.69
CA LYS A 286 2.17 10.98 0.09
C LYS A 286 1.79 9.95 -0.96
N LEU A 287 0.70 9.23 -0.73
CA LEU A 287 0.22 8.22 -1.65
C LEU A 287 -0.43 8.92 -2.85
N GLU A 288 0.01 8.58 -4.05
CA GLU A 288 -0.61 9.01 -5.30
C GLU A 288 -1.43 7.85 -5.87
N ILE A 289 -2.72 8.10 -6.10
CA ILE A 289 -3.61 7.20 -6.83
C ILE A 289 -3.93 7.88 -8.15
N SER A 290 -3.50 7.30 -9.27
CA SER A 290 -3.98 7.72 -10.59
C SER A 290 -5.20 6.90 -10.96
N LEU A 291 -6.29 7.58 -11.33
CA LEU A 291 -7.53 6.99 -11.83
C LEU A 291 -7.79 7.47 -13.27
N PRO A 292 -8.55 6.75 -14.11
CA PRO A 292 -8.85 7.20 -15.46
C PRO A 292 -9.75 8.44 -15.44
N LEU A 293 -9.44 9.43 -16.28
CA LEU A 293 -10.31 10.58 -16.48
C LEU A 293 -11.71 10.16 -16.93
N TRP A 294 -12.69 11.01 -16.64
CA TRP A 294 -14.04 10.86 -17.16
C TRP A 294 -14.02 10.80 -18.70
N GLY A 295 -14.81 9.89 -19.28
CA GLY A 295 -14.82 9.63 -20.73
C GLY A 295 -13.71 8.69 -21.24
N PHE A 296 -12.66 8.43 -20.44
CA PHE A 296 -11.53 7.56 -20.82
C PHE A 296 -11.55 6.19 -20.13
N GLU A 297 -12.71 5.75 -19.66
CA GLU A 297 -12.90 4.55 -18.84
C GLU A 297 -12.57 3.23 -19.56
N ASN A 298 -12.64 3.23 -20.89
CA ASN A 298 -12.31 2.06 -21.71
C ASN A 298 -10.80 1.85 -21.89
N ASN A 299 -9.97 2.78 -21.42
CA ASN A 299 -8.52 2.61 -21.47
C ASN A 299 -8.09 1.63 -20.36
N ASN A 300 -7.54 0.47 -20.75
CA ASN A 300 -7.05 -0.60 -19.86
C ASN A 300 -5.88 -0.22 -18.92
N HIS A 301 -5.62 1.08 -18.72
CA HIS A 301 -4.45 1.62 -18.00
C HIS A 301 -4.87 2.41 -16.74
N GLY A 302 -6.09 2.20 -16.24
CA GLY A 302 -6.78 3.17 -15.39
C GLY A 302 -6.23 3.41 -13.99
N ILE A 303 -5.75 2.38 -13.28
CA ILE A 303 -5.35 2.52 -11.87
C ILE A 303 -3.84 2.39 -11.74
N THR A 304 -3.20 3.39 -11.13
CA THR A 304 -1.84 3.25 -10.60
C THR A 304 -1.79 3.73 -9.15
N ILE A 305 -0.99 3.04 -8.34
CA ILE A 305 -0.74 3.37 -6.95
C ILE A 305 0.76 3.59 -6.83
N ALA A 306 1.14 4.77 -6.36
CA ALA A 306 2.51 5.19 -6.15
C ALA A 306 2.59 6.02 -4.87
N TYR A 307 3.78 6.42 -4.47
CA TYR A 307 3.93 7.47 -3.47
C TYR A 307 5.07 8.43 -3.81
N HIS A 308 4.98 9.60 -3.19
CA HIS A 308 6.04 10.60 -3.14
C HIS A 308 6.66 10.61 -1.74
N ASP A 309 7.97 10.44 -1.68
CA ASP A 309 8.78 10.67 -0.49
C ASP A 309 9.13 12.16 -0.44
N LEU A 310 8.59 12.90 0.53
CA LEU A 310 8.87 14.34 0.67
C LEU A 310 10.21 14.65 1.35
N SER A 311 10.88 13.68 1.99
CA SER A 311 12.23 13.89 2.51
C SER A 311 13.29 13.81 1.41
N GLU A 312 13.13 12.86 0.50
CA GLU A 312 14.10 12.60 -0.57
C GLU A 312 13.64 13.12 -1.95
N PHE A 313 12.40 13.62 -2.05
CA PHE A 313 11.75 14.03 -3.29
C PHE A 313 11.74 12.94 -4.36
N GLN A 314 11.48 11.70 -3.95
CA GLN A 314 11.46 10.53 -4.81
C GLN A 314 10.04 10.06 -5.10
N TYR A 315 9.76 9.80 -6.38
CA TYR A 315 8.54 9.12 -6.83
C TYR A 315 8.78 7.61 -6.89
N MET A 316 7.88 6.83 -6.32
CA MET A 316 7.96 5.38 -6.31
C MET A 316 6.64 4.72 -6.76
N PRO A 317 6.62 4.08 -7.94
CA PRO A 317 5.47 3.29 -8.38
C PRO A 317 5.40 1.98 -7.60
N LEU A 318 4.25 1.68 -7.00
CA LEU A 318 4.03 0.45 -6.23
C LEU A 318 3.37 -0.62 -7.09
N VAL A 319 2.12 -0.38 -7.49
CA VAL A 319 1.29 -1.34 -8.23
C VAL A 319 0.40 -0.62 -9.25
N ASN A 320 0.02 -1.34 -10.29
CA ASN A 320 -0.93 -0.84 -11.30
C ASN A 320 -2.13 -1.80 -11.45
N LEU A 321 -3.07 -1.40 -12.32
CA LEU A 321 -4.29 -2.15 -12.59
C LEU A 321 -4.04 -3.60 -12.99
N LYS A 322 -2.96 -3.90 -13.74
CA LYS A 322 -2.60 -5.28 -14.10
C LYS A 322 -2.22 -6.08 -12.87
N ASN A 323 -1.35 -5.53 -12.01
CA ASN A 323 -0.96 -6.19 -10.76
C ASN A 323 -2.16 -6.37 -9.82
N ILE A 324 -3.04 -5.37 -9.71
CA ILE A 324 -4.25 -5.43 -8.88
C ILE A 324 -5.17 -6.55 -9.39
N ASN A 325 -5.40 -6.60 -10.70
CA ASN A 325 -6.27 -7.60 -11.32
C ASN A 325 -5.69 -9.02 -11.21
N SER A 326 -4.38 -9.21 -11.40
CA SER A 326 -3.76 -10.54 -11.23
C SER A 326 -3.91 -11.06 -9.80
N ASN A 327 -3.82 -10.18 -8.80
CA ASN A 327 -4.02 -10.54 -7.40
C ASN A 327 -5.49 -10.85 -7.06
N LEU A 328 -6.43 -10.09 -7.62
CA LEU A 328 -7.86 -10.24 -7.32
C LEU A 328 -8.53 -11.38 -8.11
N LYS A 329 -8.15 -11.61 -9.38
CA LYS A 329 -8.71 -12.69 -10.21
C LYS A 329 -8.57 -14.07 -9.59
N VAL A 330 -7.46 -14.32 -8.89
CA VAL A 330 -7.22 -15.58 -8.17
C VAL A 330 -8.24 -15.80 -7.04
N LYS A 331 -8.86 -14.73 -6.53
CA LYS A 331 -9.70 -14.76 -5.33
C LYS A 331 -11.19 -14.64 -5.60
N THR A 332 -11.61 -13.89 -6.64
CA THR A 332 -13.04 -13.52 -6.81
C THR A 332 -13.64 -13.90 -8.17
N ASP A 333 -12.88 -14.48 -9.10
CA ASP A 333 -13.26 -14.76 -10.50
C ASP A 333 -13.76 -13.53 -11.29
N GLN A 334 -13.75 -12.33 -10.70
CA GLN A 334 -14.16 -11.07 -11.32
C GLN A 334 -12.95 -10.34 -11.90
N ASN A 335 -13.16 -9.68 -13.04
CA ASN A 335 -12.12 -8.97 -13.75
C ASN A 335 -12.20 -7.46 -13.41
N VAL A 336 -11.15 -6.90 -12.83
CA VAL A 336 -11.11 -5.50 -12.38
C VAL A 336 -11.31 -4.51 -13.55
N TYR A 337 -11.01 -4.94 -14.79
CA TYR A 337 -11.25 -4.16 -16.01
C TYR A 337 -12.73 -3.92 -16.31
N ASP A 338 -13.62 -4.77 -15.78
CA ASP A 338 -15.07 -4.68 -15.99
C ASP A 338 -15.68 -3.54 -15.17
N PHE A 339 -14.89 -2.87 -14.32
CA PHE A 339 -15.33 -1.77 -13.47
C PHE A 339 -14.62 -0.47 -13.83
N ALA A 340 -15.32 0.66 -13.63
CA ALA A 340 -14.78 2.01 -13.72
C ALA A 340 -14.54 2.56 -12.30
N TRP A 341 -13.33 3.03 -12.02
CA TRP A 341 -12.89 3.45 -10.68
C TRP A 341 -12.72 4.97 -10.63
N LYS A 342 -13.27 5.62 -9.60
CA LYS A 342 -13.52 7.08 -9.59
C LYS A 342 -13.06 7.82 -8.35
N HIS A 343 -13.14 7.20 -7.17
CA HIS A 343 -12.69 7.84 -5.93
C HIS A 343 -11.73 6.93 -5.18
N ALA A 344 -10.83 7.53 -4.40
CA ALA A 344 -9.97 6.80 -3.50
C ALA A 344 -9.84 7.55 -2.17
N PHE A 345 -9.75 6.81 -1.06
CA PHE A 345 -9.57 7.37 0.27
C PHE A 345 -8.86 6.38 1.20
N ILE A 346 -8.31 6.91 2.28
CA ILE A 346 -7.73 6.10 3.36
C ILE A 346 -8.65 6.19 4.58
N SER A 347 -8.98 5.04 5.14
CA SER A 347 -9.75 4.94 6.39
C SER A 347 -8.85 5.15 7.62
N HIS A 348 -9.48 5.40 8.77
CA HIS A 348 -8.78 5.67 10.03
C HIS A 348 -7.94 4.48 10.58
N ASP A 349 -8.12 3.27 10.03
CA ASP A 349 -7.34 2.07 10.34
C ASP A 349 -6.17 1.84 9.35
N GLY A 350 -5.97 2.76 8.40
CA GLY A 350 -4.85 2.73 7.46
C GLY A 350 -5.06 1.81 6.26
N ARG A 351 -6.31 1.55 5.87
CA ARG A 351 -6.65 0.81 4.65
C ARG A 351 -6.97 1.77 3.52
N LEU A 352 -6.51 1.45 2.32
CA LEU A 352 -6.84 2.19 1.11
C LEU A 352 -8.09 1.59 0.48
N PHE A 353 -9.05 2.45 0.17
CA PHE A 353 -10.26 2.09 -0.53
C PHE A 353 -10.34 2.80 -1.87
N ILE A 354 -10.74 2.06 -2.92
CA ILE A 354 -11.01 2.60 -4.25
C ILE A 354 -12.45 2.27 -4.61
N LEU A 355 -13.25 3.29 -4.93
CA LEU A 355 -14.66 3.22 -5.26
C LEU A 355 -14.89 3.25 -6.77
N GLY A 356 -15.84 2.45 -7.23
CA GLY A 356 -16.19 2.37 -8.64
C GLY A 356 -17.58 1.78 -8.90
N TYR A 357 -17.88 1.60 -10.18
CA TYR A 357 -19.11 1.02 -10.69
C TYR A 357 -18.84 0.03 -11.83
N GLU A 358 -19.82 -0.79 -12.17
CA GLU A 358 -19.73 -1.79 -13.25
C GLU A 358 -19.91 -1.14 -14.62
N LYS A 359 -19.01 -1.43 -15.55
CA LYS A 359 -19.12 -0.99 -16.95
C LYS A 359 -20.15 -1.84 -17.65
N LEU A 360 -20.96 -1.23 -18.51
CA LEU A 360 -21.85 -1.98 -19.38
C LEU A 360 -21.08 -2.57 -20.57
N ASP A 361 -21.40 -3.81 -20.92
CA ASP A 361 -20.90 -4.48 -22.11
C ASP A 361 -21.40 -3.77 -23.39
N VAL A 362 -20.51 -3.06 -24.08
CA VAL A 362 -20.80 -2.34 -25.34
C VAL A 362 -21.20 -3.29 -26.49
N ASN A 363 -21.07 -4.62 -26.31
CA ASN A 363 -21.35 -5.63 -27.34
C ASN A 363 -22.79 -6.14 -27.40
N SER A 364 -23.72 -5.65 -26.57
CA SER A 364 -25.14 -5.93 -26.76
C SER A 364 -25.70 -5.03 -27.87
N ASN A 365 -25.76 -5.57 -29.10
CA ASN A 365 -26.45 -4.97 -30.24
C ASN A 365 -27.97 -4.85 -30.00
N SER A 366 -28.37 -3.94 -29.11
CA SER A 366 -29.72 -3.42 -29.04
C SER A 366 -29.64 -1.90 -28.99
N ASP A 367 -29.72 -1.28 -30.17
CA ASP A 367 -29.92 0.17 -30.36
C ASP A 367 -31.26 0.68 -29.78
N SER A 368 -32.04 -0.18 -29.15
CA SER A 368 -33.17 0.19 -28.30
C SER A 368 -32.73 0.11 -26.85
N ILE A 369 -32.70 1.27 -26.17
CA ILE A 369 -32.34 1.51 -24.76
C ILE A 369 -30.86 1.92 -24.56
N ARG A 370 -30.49 3.11 -25.06
CA ARG A 370 -29.58 4.01 -24.32
C ARG A 370 -30.33 4.66 -23.14
N SER A 371 -31.02 3.86 -22.31
CA SER A 371 -31.49 4.39 -21.02
C SER A 371 -30.28 4.45 -20.11
N THR A 372 -29.86 5.67 -19.77
CA THR A 372 -29.12 6.04 -18.56
C THR A 372 -28.72 4.85 -17.71
N SER A 373 -27.56 4.27 -18.01
CA SER A 373 -26.92 3.29 -17.16
C SER A 373 -26.51 4.02 -15.90
N GLU A 374 -27.17 3.73 -14.79
CA GLU A 374 -26.97 4.51 -13.58
C GLU A 374 -25.60 4.16 -12.98
N ASN A 375 -24.64 5.11 -13.06
CA ASN A 375 -23.24 4.99 -12.64
C ASN A 375 -23.09 4.94 -11.11
N TYR A 376 -23.77 4.01 -10.45
CA TYR A 376 -23.82 3.91 -9.00
C TYR A 376 -22.53 3.32 -8.40
N LEU A 377 -22.00 3.98 -7.39
CA LEU A 377 -20.81 3.58 -6.63
C LEU A 377 -21.10 2.32 -5.78
N THR A 378 -21.08 1.17 -6.44
CA THR A 378 -21.47 -0.14 -5.92
C THR A 378 -20.28 -1.06 -5.69
N LYS A 379 -19.08 -0.70 -6.17
CA LYS A 379 -17.89 -1.56 -6.10
C LYS A 379 -16.79 -0.89 -5.30
N LEU A 380 -16.10 -1.70 -4.52
CA LEU A 380 -15.09 -1.27 -3.57
C LEU A 380 -13.89 -2.21 -3.62
N ILE A 381 -12.72 -1.70 -4.00
CA ILE A 381 -11.45 -2.38 -3.74
C ILE A 381 -10.94 -1.91 -2.38
N GLU A 382 -10.59 -2.86 -1.54
CA GLU A 382 -9.93 -2.66 -0.25
C GLU A 382 -8.49 -3.18 -0.36
N ILE A 383 -7.53 -2.33 0.01
CA ILE A 383 -6.09 -2.62 -0.05
C ILE A 383 -5.48 -2.34 1.32
N GLU A 384 -4.84 -3.35 1.89
CA GLU A 384 -4.04 -3.16 3.10
C GLU A 384 -2.72 -2.50 2.71
N LEU A 385 -2.50 -1.24 3.11
CA LEU A 385 -1.27 -0.50 2.81
C LEU A 385 -0.01 -1.25 3.28
N PHE A 386 -0.14 -2.02 4.36
CA PHE A 386 0.91 -2.90 4.86
C PHE A 386 1.40 -3.94 3.85
N SER A 387 0.50 -4.45 3.00
CA SER A 387 0.85 -5.38 1.92
C SER A 387 1.69 -4.73 0.82
N LEU A 388 1.70 -3.39 0.75
CA LEU A 388 2.54 -2.60 -0.13
C LEU A 388 3.85 -2.15 0.55
N GLY A 389 4.12 -2.63 1.76
CA GLY A 389 5.25 -2.22 2.60
C GLY A 389 5.04 -0.88 3.30
N ILE A 390 3.87 -0.25 3.20
CA ILE A 390 3.57 0.99 3.91
C ILE A 390 3.03 0.60 5.31
N PRO A 391 3.75 0.89 6.41
CA PRO A 391 3.32 0.51 7.76
C PRO A 391 1.89 1.01 8.05
N THR A 392 1.09 0.28 8.85
CA THR A 392 -0.26 0.66 9.33
C THR A 392 -0.19 1.16 10.80
N GLY A 393 -0.89 2.26 11.13
CA GLY A 393 -0.66 3.06 12.36
C GLY A 393 -1.23 2.47 13.64
N LEU A 394 -1.78 1.27 13.57
CA LEU A 394 -2.39 0.57 14.71
C LEU A 394 -1.36 0.14 15.76
N GLU A 395 -0.06 0.16 15.46
CA GLU A 395 1.00 -0.23 16.39
C GLU A 395 1.96 0.92 16.78
N LEU A 396 1.90 2.07 16.09
CA LEU A 396 2.76 3.25 16.36
C LEU A 396 2.17 4.24 17.38
N LYS A 397 0.91 4.05 17.82
CA LYS A 397 0.27 4.93 18.81
C LYS A 397 0.84 4.80 20.22
N SER A 398 1.79 3.87 20.48
CA SER A 398 2.48 3.77 21.76
C SER A 398 3.62 4.79 21.97
N ASP A 399 4.20 5.39 20.91
CA ASP A 399 5.56 5.97 21.05
C ASP A 399 5.75 7.45 20.70
N LYS A 400 4.67 8.23 20.52
CA LYS A 400 4.81 9.68 20.29
C LYS A 400 5.22 10.51 21.53
N LYS A 401 5.40 9.89 22.71
CA LYS A 401 5.92 10.55 23.93
C LYS A 401 7.31 10.08 24.39
N SER A 402 7.96 9.12 23.70
CA SER A 402 9.20 8.47 24.18
C SER A 402 10.46 8.75 23.34
N GLN A 403 10.37 9.50 22.23
CA GLN A 403 11.46 9.60 21.22
C GLN A 403 12.81 10.11 21.73
N PHE A 404 12.87 10.99 22.73
CA PHE A 404 14.17 11.45 23.27
C PHE A 404 14.84 10.46 24.23
N GLY A 405 14.09 9.52 24.81
CA GLY A 405 14.63 8.48 25.71
C GLY A 405 14.89 7.15 25.01
N SER A 406 14.06 6.78 24.03
CA SER A 406 14.15 5.50 23.32
C SER A 406 15.32 5.43 22.33
N LEU A 407 15.66 6.56 21.66
CA LEU A 407 16.80 6.60 20.73
C LEU A 407 18.14 6.27 21.41
N ASN A 408 18.34 6.73 22.64
CA ASN A 408 19.58 6.48 23.38
C ASN A 408 19.75 4.99 23.70
N LEU A 409 18.67 4.35 24.18
CA LEU A 409 18.70 2.93 24.52
C LEU A 409 18.91 2.04 23.29
N VAL A 410 18.23 2.34 22.18
CA VAL A 410 18.42 1.63 20.91
C VAL A 410 19.86 1.75 20.41
N ASN A 411 20.44 2.96 20.49
CA ASN A 411 21.83 3.18 20.11
C ASN A 411 22.82 2.43 21.02
N ASP A 412 22.53 2.30 22.31
CA ASP A 412 23.38 1.54 23.23
C ASP A 412 23.29 0.03 22.96
N PHE A 413 22.10 -0.51 22.67
CA PHE A 413 21.96 -1.89 22.22
C PHE A 413 22.67 -2.15 20.88
N LYS A 414 22.58 -1.21 19.94
CA LYS A 414 23.34 -1.26 18.68
C LYS A 414 24.85 -1.33 18.94
N LYS A 415 25.38 -0.54 19.88
CA LYS A 415 26.80 -0.60 20.26
C LYS A 415 27.18 -1.97 20.84
N PHE A 416 26.37 -2.53 21.73
CA PHE A 416 26.63 -3.87 22.29
C PHE A 416 26.65 -4.95 21.20
N LEU A 417 25.72 -4.87 20.23
CA LEU A 417 25.71 -5.79 19.09
C LEU A 417 26.95 -5.64 18.21
N ILE A 418 27.35 -4.41 17.86
CA ILE A 418 28.51 -4.16 16.99
C ILE A 418 29.82 -4.60 17.66
N LYS A 419 29.96 -4.38 18.97
CA LYS A 419 31.17 -4.74 19.71
C LYS A 419 31.20 -6.18 20.22
N GLU A 420 30.08 -6.91 20.11
CA GLU A 420 29.88 -8.25 20.68
C GLU A 420 30.13 -8.33 22.21
N GLU A 421 30.00 -7.22 22.92
CA GLU A 421 30.18 -7.14 24.38
C GLU A 421 29.03 -7.87 25.09
N PHE A 422 29.33 -8.67 26.13
CA PHE A 422 28.34 -9.37 26.98
C PHE A 422 27.37 -10.33 26.27
N THR A 423 27.75 -10.82 25.08
CA THR A 423 26.97 -11.82 24.36
C THR A 423 26.97 -13.17 25.08
N ASP A 424 25.80 -13.79 25.21
CA ASP A 424 25.55 -15.03 25.98
C ASP A 424 24.87 -16.12 25.14
N PHE A 425 24.68 -15.89 23.85
CA PHE A 425 24.06 -16.81 22.91
C PHE A 425 24.73 -16.72 21.52
N GLU A 426 24.85 -17.84 20.82
CA GLU A 426 25.48 -17.92 19.49
C GLU A 426 24.50 -18.45 18.44
N ILE A 427 24.30 -17.70 17.36
CA ILE A 427 23.54 -18.14 16.19
C ILE A 427 24.53 -18.56 15.12
N TYR A 428 24.52 -19.85 14.78
CA TYR A 428 25.29 -20.43 13.71
C TYR A 428 24.53 -20.33 12.39
N THR A 429 25.22 -19.98 11.31
CA THR A 429 24.62 -19.78 10.00
C THR A 429 25.49 -20.36 8.90
N LEU A 430 24.95 -20.48 7.69
CA LEU A 430 25.75 -20.81 6.52
C LEU A 430 26.60 -19.58 6.13
N LYS A 431 27.81 -19.83 5.62
CA LYS A 431 28.76 -18.76 5.32
C LYS A 431 28.25 -17.81 4.23
N ASP A 432 27.77 -18.36 3.12
CA ASP A 432 27.32 -17.62 1.95
C ASP A 432 26.25 -18.40 1.15
N GLU A 433 25.79 -17.81 0.07
CA GLU A 433 24.77 -18.39 -0.82
C GLU A 433 25.28 -19.64 -1.57
N SER A 434 26.59 -19.74 -1.83
CA SER A 434 27.17 -20.92 -2.47
C SER A 434 27.06 -22.14 -1.55
N VAL A 435 27.46 -21.96 -0.28
CA VAL A 435 27.36 -23.03 0.73
C VAL A 435 25.90 -23.42 0.97
N LYS A 436 24.96 -22.47 0.90
CA LYS A 436 23.52 -22.79 0.96
C LYS A 436 23.08 -23.70 -0.18
N ASN A 437 23.50 -23.42 -1.41
CA ASN A 437 23.17 -24.29 -2.53
C ASN A 437 23.79 -25.69 -2.35
N ASP A 438 25.03 -25.76 -1.86
CA ASP A 438 25.69 -27.04 -1.61
C ASP A 438 25.01 -27.84 -0.49
N TYR A 439 24.63 -27.17 0.61
CA TYR A 439 23.89 -27.76 1.72
C TYR A 439 22.53 -28.33 1.29
N ASN A 440 21.86 -27.68 0.34
CA ASN A 440 20.58 -28.15 -0.17
C ASN A 440 20.72 -29.33 -1.15
N ASN A 441 21.83 -29.41 -1.89
CA ASN A 441 22.01 -30.37 -2.98
C ASN A 441 22.86 -31.61 -2.58
N TYR A 442 23.71 -31.50 -1.57
CA TYR A 442 24.68 -32.55 -1.20
C TYR A 442 24.57 -32.94 0.28
N ASP A 443 24.09 -34.14 0.56
CA ASP A 443 23.93 -34.67 1.92
C ASP A 443 25.26 -34.70 2.72
N GLU A 444 26.39 -34.91 2.04
CA GLU A 444 27.73 -34.91 2.67
C GLU A 444 28.04 -33.59 3.39
N ILE A 445 27.57 -32.46 2.84
CA ILE A 445 27.77 -31.13 3.41
C ILE A 445 26.88 -30.95 4.64
N SER A 446 25.63 -31.40 4.59
CA SER A 446 24.72 -31.38 5.74
C SER A 446 25.27 -32.21 6.90
N ASP A 447 25.68 -33.44 6.64
CA ASP A 447 26.24 -34.33 7.66
C ASP A 447 27.53 -33.76 8.27
N ARG A 448 28.35 -33.07 7.45
CA ARG A 448 29.54 -32.38 7.94
C ARG A 448 29.17 -31.24 8.87
N ILE A 449 28.15 -30.45 8.55
CA ILE A 449 27.67 -29.36 9.41
C ILE A 449 27.10 -29.91 10.72
N ASP A 450 26.31 -30.98 10.69
CA ASP A 450 25.75 -31.60 11.90
C ASP A 450 26.84 -32.09 12.85
N ARG A 451 27.91 -32.70 12.31
CA ARG A 451 29.10 -33.08 13.09
C ARG A 451 29.79 -31.87 13.72
N ILE A 452 29.89 -30.76 13.00
CA ILE A 452 30.50 -29.53 13.51
C ILE A 452 29.67 -28.97 14.68
N MET A 453 28.34 -28.98 14.56
CA MET A 453 27.45 -28.52 15.63
C MET A 453 27.54 -29.37 16.90
N GLN A 454 27.87 -30.66 16.77
CA GLN A 454 27.99 -31.58 17.91
C GLN A 454 29.37 -31.56 18.58
N THR A 455 30.44 -31.27 17.84
CA THR A 455 31.82 -31.50 18.30
C THR A 455 32.48 -30.30 18.99
N ASN A 456 31.90 -29.09 18.94
CA ASN A 456 32.48 -27.85 19.49
C ASN A 456 33.88 -27.48 18.95
N ILE A 457 34.35 -28.13 17.88
CA ILE A 457 35.67 -27.89 17.29
C ILE A 457 35.56 -26.75 16.27
N ASN A 458 36.54 -25.85 16.24
CA ASN A 458 36.68 -24.75 15.27
C ASN A 458 36.91 -25.19 13.79
N GLU A 459 36.65 -26.46 13.47
CA GLU A 459 36.84 -27.08 12.15
C GLU A 459 35.59 -26.86 11.28
N GLY A 460 35.44 -25.67 10.69
CA GLY A 460 34.29 -25.40 9.81
C GLY A 460 34.14 -23.97 9.31
N LYS A 461 35.15 -23.10 9.46
CA LYS A 461 35.10 -21.69 9.02
C LYS A 461 34.87 -21.51 7.52
N ASP A 462 35.06 -22.57 6.73
CA ASP A 462 34.75 -22.63 5.31
C ASP A 462 33.24 -22.74 5.04
N LEU A 463 32.47 -23.34 5.94
CA LEU A 463 31.03 -23.64 5.75
C LEU A 463 30.11 -22.80 6.62
N ILE A 464 30.51 -22.51 7.86
CA ILE A 464 29.65 -21.86 8.86
C ILE A 464 30.22 -20.54 9.35
N SER A 465 29.31 -19.62 9.67
CA SER A 465 29.59 -18.35 10.33
C SER A 465 28.78 -18.24 11.62
N VAL A 466 29.22 -17.38 12.54
CA VAL A 466 28.58 -17.22 13.86
C VAL A 466 28.22 -15.76 14.08
N VAL A 467 26.99 -15.51 14.54
CA VAL A 467 26.52 -14.22 15.03
C VAL A 467 26.34 -14.32 16.55
N LYS A 468 27.14 -13.55 17.30
CA LYS A 468 27.01 -13.50 18.75
C LYS A 468 25.95 -12.49 19.16
N VAL A 469 25.09 -12.89 20.08
CA VAL A 469 23.88 -12.13 20.45
C VAL A 469 23.57 -12.28 21.94
N HIS A 470 22.75 -11.36 22.43
CA HIS A 470 22.15 -11.36 23.76
C HIS A 470 20.83 -12.10 23.75
N LYS A 471 20.72 -13.16 24.55
CA LYS A 471 19.51 -13.98 24.74
C LYS A 471 18.32 -13.13 25.20
N SER A 472 18.57 -12.15 26.07
CA SER A 472 17.55 -11.22 26.56
C SER A 472 16.90 -10.40 25.43
N MET A 473 17.69 -9.94 24.45
CA MET A 473 17.16 -9.18 23.32
C MET A 473 16.29 -10.06 22.42
N LEU A 474 16.75 -11.28 22.12
CA LEU A 474 15.98 -12.23 21.33
C LEU A 474 14.66 -12.60 22.04
N LEU A 475 14.69 -12.86 23.35
CA LEU A 475 13.49 -13.16 24.13
C LEU A 475 12.47 -12.01 24.12
N ALA A 476 12.95 -10.76 24.13
CA ALA A 476 12.08 -9.58 24.17
C ALA A 476 11.47 -9.24 22.80
N ARG A 477 12.18 -9.51 21.70
CA ARG A 477 11.86 -8.98 20.36
C ARG A 477 11.52 -10.05 19.33
N TRP A 478 11.74 -11.33 19.64
CA TRP A 478 11.54 -12.43 18.70
C TRP A 478 10.57 -13.47 19.28
N PRO A 479 9.26 -13.40 18.93
CA PRO A 479 8.23 -14.30 19.49
C PRO A 479 8.51 -15.79 19.23
N HIS A 480 9.10 -16.12 18.08
CA HIS A 480 9.51 -17.48 17.78
C HIS A 480 10.62 -17.97 18.73
N PHE A 481 11.61 -17.14 19.03
CA PHE A 481 12.67 -17.48 19.98
C PHE A 481 12.14 -17.67 21.41
N GLN A 482 11.18 -16.84 21.82
CA GLN A 482 10.51 -17.00 23.11
C GLN A 482 9.81 -18.36 23.21
N ARG A 483 9.10 -18.79 22.16
CA ARG A 483 8.48 -20.12 22.09
C ARG A 483 9.53 -21.25 22.14
N LEU A 484 10.62 -21.09 21.40
CA LEU A 484 11.72 -22.06 21.34
C LEU A 484 12.43 -22.24 22.69
N ILE A 485 12.65 -21.16 23.45
CA ILE A 485 13.22 -21.26 24.80
C ILE A 485 12.20 -21.86 25.78
N SER A 486 10.92 -21.50 25.64
CA SER A 486 9.86 -21.99 26.53
C SER A 486 9.57 -23.49 26.36
N SER A 487 9.92 -24.08 25.21
CA SER A 487 9.75 -25.52 24.97
C SER A 487 10.82 -26.39 25.64
N GLY A 488 11.89 -25.79 26.18
CA GLY A 488 12.96 -26.52 26.87
C GLY A 488 13.80 -27.41 25.94
N MET A 489 13.82 -27.13 24.63
CA MET A 489 14.63 -27.86 23.65
C MET A 489 16.14 -27.65 23.85
N ASN A 490 16.96 -28.43 23.12
CA ASN A 490 18.42 -28.47 23.26
C ASN A 490 19.10 -27.10 23.15
N GLU A 491 18.57 -26.20 22.33
CA GLU A 491 19.05 -24.82 22.14
C GLU A 491 19.00 -24.01 23.44
N THR A 492 18.06 -24.33 24.33
CA THR A 492 17.94 -23.71 25.65
C THR A 492 19.09 -24.09 26.56
N LEU A 493 19.62 -25.31 26.40
CA LEU A 493 20.69 -25.88 27.21
C LEU A 493 22.08 -25.53 26.67
N THR A 494 22.23 -25.52 25.33
CA THR A 494 23.52 -25.25 24.68
C THR A 494 23.81 -23.76 24.51
N ASN A 495 22.80 -22.90 24.64
CA ASN A 495 22.85 -21.47 24.27
C ASN A 495 23.30 -21.23 22.81
N ARG A 496 22.92 -22.17 21.93
CA ARG A 496 23.26 -22.15 20.52
C ARG A 496 22.05 -22.50 19.68
N MET A 497 21.95 -21.85 18.52
CA MET A 497 20.94 -22.13 17.52
C MET A 497 21.59 -22.19 16.14
N PHE A 498 21.13 -23.10 15.28
CA PHE A 498 21.51 -23.11 13.88
C PHE A 498 20.38 -22.56 13.01
N ILE A 499 20.70 -21.56 12.18
CA ILE A 499 19.82 -21.04 11.14
C ILE A 499 20.49 -21.35 9.79
N PRO A 500 19.95 -22.29 9.01
CA PRO A 500 20.49 -22.70 7.70
C PRO A 500 20.29 -21.64 6.58
N GLU A 501 20.60 -20.39 6.87
CA GLU A 501 20.53 -19.26 5.95
C GLU A 501 21.87 -18.54 5.84
N PRO A 502 22.10 -17.74 4.77
CA PRO A 502 23.35 -17.03 4.60
C PRO A 502 23.60 -16.04 5.73
N PHE A 503 24.87 -15.94 6.14
CA PHE A 503 25.31 -15.11 7.25
C PHE A 503 24.81 -13.67 7.17
N ILE A 504 24.84 -13.08 5.98
CA ILE A 504 24.45 -11.68 5.78
C ILE A 504 22.96 -11.45 6.05
N THR A 505 22.09 -12.36 5.63
CA THR A 505 20.64 -12.28 5.82
C THR A 505 20.26 -12.44 7.28
N VAL A 506 20.89 -13.39 7.97
CA VAL A 506 20.68 -13.60 9.41
C VAL A 506 21.22 -12.42 10.22
N LYS A 507 22.37 -11.88 9.83
CA LYS A 507 22.95 -10.68 10.47
C LYS A 507 22.01 -9.47 10.33
N ALA A 508 21.37 -9.29 9.18
CA ALA A 508 20.36 -8.24 8.98
C ALA A 508 19.11 -8.45 9.87
N LEU A 509 18.61 -9.68 9.97
CA LEU A 509 17.51 -10.03 10.88
C LEU A 509 17.87 -9.69 12.35
N VAL A 510 19.06 -10.09 12.79
CA VAL A 510 19.54 -9.79 14.16
C VAL A 510 19.67 -8.29 14.37
N PHE A 511 20.23 -7.55 13.41
CA PHE A 511 20.33 -6.09 13.51
C PHE A 511 18.96 -5.43 13.70
N TYR A 512 17.97 -5.87 12.93
CA TYR A 512 16.60 -5.39 13.08
C TYR A 512 16.04 -5.68 14.48
N LEU A 513 16.24 -6.88 15.03
CA LEU A 513 15.76 -7.22 16.37
C LEU A 513 16.32 -6.31 17.48
N TYR A 514 17.49 -5.70 17.26
CA TYR A 514 18.10 -4.75 18.19
C TYR A 514 17.65 -3.31 17.97
N THR A 515 17.43 -2.92 16.71
CA THR A 515 17.29 -1.51 16.33
C THR A 515 15.90 -1.11 15.87
N GLY A 516 15.09 -2.05 15.41
CA GLY A 516 13.82 -1.80 14.72
C GLY A 516 13.99 -1.12 13.35
N SER A 517 15.20 -1.05 12.81
CA SER A 517 15.54 -0.36 11.56
C SER A 517 16.34 -1.25 10.62
N LEU A 518 16.28 -0.94 9.31
CA LEU A 518 17.08 -1.56 8.25
C LEU A 518 18.28 -0.68 7.83
N GLU A 519 18.60 0.36 8.60
CA GLU A 519 19.79 1.19 8.40
C GLU A 519 21.03 0.53 9.00
N PHE A 520 21.66 -0.35 8.22
CA PHE A 520 22.75 -1.19 8.71
C PHE A 520 24.07 -0.46 9.01
N ASP A 521 24.22 0.83 8.67
CA ASP A 521 25.39 1.68 8.88
C ASP A 521 26.75 0.94 8.81
N GLN A 522 27.47 0.88 9.94
CA GLN A 522 28.79 0.25 10.09
C GLN A 522 28.70 -1.27 10.33
N TYR A 523 27.51 -1.81 10.56
CA TYR A 523 27.33 -3.22 10.92
C TYR A 523 27.30 -4.14 9.68
N ILE A 524 26.63 -3.70 8.62
CA ILE A 524 26.70 -4.30 7.29
C ILE A 524 27.02 -3.19 6.29
N PRO A 525 28.17 -3.23 5.59
CA PRO A 525 28.47 -2.24 4.56
C PRO A 525 27.38 -2.20 3.48
N ALA A 526 26.91 -0.99 3.14
CA ALA A 526 25.79 -0.77 2.22
C ALA A 526 26.03 -1.31 0.81
N ASN A 527 27.29 -1.44 0.39
CA ASN A 527 27.67 -2.00 -0.91
C ASN A 527 27.61 -3.55 -0.96
N ILE A 528 27.39 -4.21 0.17
CA ILE A 528 27.33 -5.67 0.27
C ILE A 528 25.89 -6.16 0.27
N PHE A 529 24.99 -5.46 0.97
CA PHE A 529 23.60 -5.88 1.13
C PHE A 529 22.75 -5.49 -0.09
N ASN A 530 22.49 -6.45 -0.96
CA ASN A 530 21.85 -6.23 -2.25
C ASN A 530 20.35 -6.64 -2.24
N ILE A 531 19.66 -6.46 -3.36
CA ILE A 531 18.23 -6.77 -3.52
C ILE A 531 17.89 -8.25 -3.24
N VAL A 532 18.80 -9.18 -3.55
CA VAL A 532 18.62 -10.61 -3.25
C VAL A 532 18.65 -10.84 -1.74
N ASP A 533 19.52 -10.14 -1.01
CA ASP A 533 19.58 -10.25 0.45
C ASP A 533 18.31 -9.73 1.12
N TYR A 534 17.76 -8.60 0.65
CA TYR A 534 16.44 -8.13 1.09
C TYR A 534 15.33 -9.14 0.79
N SER A 535 15.35 -9.79 -0.39
CA SER A 535 14.36 -10.82 -0.72
C SER A 535 14.47 -12.06 0.18
N GLY A 536 15.69 -12.38 0.63
CA GLY A 536 15.92 -13.42 1.64
C GLY A 536 15.42 -13.02 3.02
N LEU A 537 15.64 -11.75 3.40
CA LEU A 537 15.16 -11.19 4.66
C LEU A 537 13.62 -11.15 4.73
N LEU A 538 12.96 -10.89 3.61
CA LEU A 538 11.50 -10.93 3.49
C LEU A 538 10.97 -12.33 3.83
N ILE A 539 11.61 -13.37 3.31
CA ILE A 539 11.23 -14.76 3.60
C ILE A 539 11.41 -15.07 5.08
N LEU A 540 12.52 -14.64 5.68
CA LEU A 540 12.74 -14.81 7.13
C LEU A 540 11.71 -14.05 7.96
N SER A 541 11.33 -12.85 7.53
CA SER A 541 10.34 -12.03 8.24
C SER A 541 8.97 -12.72 8.26
N ASN A 542 8.57 -13.36 7.16
CA ASN A 542 7.33 -14.13 7.07
C ASN A 542 7.42 -15.44 7.85
N LEU A 543 8.52 -16.18 7.71
CA LEU A 543 8.72 -17.44 8.43
C LEU A 543 8.66 -17.23 9.96
N TYR A 544 9.29 -16.17 10.45
CA TYR A 544 9.39 -15.89 11.88
C TYR A 544 8.28 -14.99 12.43
N GLU A 545 7.25 -14.71 11.63
CA GLU A 545 6.08 -13.91 12.03
C GLU A 545 6.47 -12.51 12.56
N LEU A 546 7.37 -11.83 11.84
CA LEU A 546 7.85 -10.47 12.15
C LEU A 546 7.20 -9.46 11.17
N PRO A 547 5.97 -8.99 11.43
CA PRO A 547 5.22 -8.16 10.49
C PRO A 547 5.96 -6.85 10.19
N ASP A 548 6.44 -6.13 11.19
CA ASP A 548 7.10 -4.83 10.97
C ASP A 548 8.34 -4.92 10.07
N LEU A 549 9.15 -5.96 10.30
CA LEU A 549 10.30 -6.27 9.45
C LEU A 549 9.87 -6.57 8.03
N ARG A 550 8.80 -7.36 7.85
CA ARG A 550 8.21 -7.67 6.55
C ARG A 550 7.82 -6.40 5.81
N ALA A 551 7.10 -5.47 6.43
CA ALA A 551 6.67 -4.23 5.79
C ALA A 551 7.86 -3.34 5.40
N GLN A 552 8.82 -3.13 6.31
CA GLN A 552 10.02 -2.34 5.99
C GLN A 552 10.85 -2.99 4.85
N THR A 553 10.94 -4.32 4.84
CA THR A 553 11.64 -5.07 3.80
C THR A 553 10.93 -4.96 2.45
N LEU A 554 9.59 -5.11 2.42
CA LEU A 554 8.79 -4.92 1.21
C LEU A 554 8.95 -3.51 0.65
N PHE A 555 8.88 -2.49 1.51
CA PHE A 555 9.10 -1.10 1.13
C PHE A 555 10.44 -0.91 0.43
N GLN A 556 11.52 -1.41 1.05
CA GLN A 556 12.85 -1.30 0.49
C GLN A 556 13.00 -2.09 -0.82
N LEU A 557 12.36 -3.27 -0.92
CA LEU A 557 12.35 -4.07 -2.14
C LEU A 557 11.65 -3.37 -3.30
N PHE A 558 10.48 -2.77 -3.09
CA PHE A 558 9.81 -1.98 -4.13
C PHE A 558 10.67 -0.78 -4.58
N LYS A 559 11.40 -0.14 -3.66
CA LYS A 559 12.33 0.96 -3.96
C LYS A 559 13.51 0.51 -4.81
N LEU A 560 14.14 -0.60 -4.44
CA LEU A 560 15.25 -1.15 -5.23
C LEU A 560 14.78 -1.66 -6.59
N LEU A 561 13.56 -2.20 -6.67
CA LEU A 561 12.97 -2.71 -7.90
C LEU A 561 12.69 -1.59 -8.92
N SER A 562 12.21 -0.43 -8.48
CA SER A 562 11.97 0.72 -9.38
C SER A 562 13.28 1.25 -9.98
N LEU A 563 14.33 1.37 -9.16
CA LEU A 563 15.67 1.73 -9.62
C LEU A 563 16.27 0.70 -10.58
N PHE A 564 15.97 -0.58 -10.37
CA PHE A 564 16.48 -1.66 -11.20
C PHE A 564 15.94 -1.57 -12.65
N ILE A 565 14.65 -1.26 -12.83
CA ILE A 565 14.03 -1.12 -14.16
C ILE A 565 14.75 -0.06 -15.00
N VAL A 566 14.97 1.13 -14.44
CA VAL A 566 15.60 2.27 -15.14
C VAL A 566 17.00 1.91 -15.66
N ASN A 567 17.69 1.00 -14.99
CA ASN A 567 19.06 0.62 -15.31
C ASN A 567 19.16 -0.58 -16.27
N LEU A 568 18.08 -1.25 -16.65
CA LEU A 568 18.15 -2.35 -17.63
C LEU A 568 18.36 -1.85 -19.07
N ASP A 569 18.04 -0.59 -19.34
CA ASP A 569 18.14 0.04 -20.68
C ASP A 569 19.53 0.64 -20.98
N THR A 570 20.51 0.46 -20.09
CA THR A 570 21.86 1.05 -20.22
C THR A 570 22.80 0.19 -21.08
N ASP A 571 23.76 0.81 -21.78
CA ASP A 571 24.77 0.16 -22.66
C ASP A 571 25.72 -0.87 -21.98
N THR A 572 25.60 -1.10 -20.66
CA THR A 572 26.41 -2.09 -19.93
C THR A 572 25.83 -3.50 -20.02
N ASP A 573 26.69 -4.54 -19.97
CA ASP A 573 26.28 -5.94 -20.00
C ASP A 573 25.17 -6.25 -18.96
N PRO A 574 23.94 -6.61 -19.40
CA PRO A 574 22.80 -6.81 -18.52
C PRO A 574 22.85 -8.16 -17.77
N GLU A 575 23.74 -9.09 -18.16
CA GLU A 575 23.72 -10.47 -17.69
C GLU A 575 23.77 -10.62 -16.15
N PRO A 576 24.70 -9.97 -15.40
CA PRO A 576 24.74 -10.10 -13.93
C PRO A 576 23.46 -9.56 -13.26
N ARG A 577 22.85 -8.53 -13.85
CA ARG A 577 21.61 -7.93 -13.34
C ARG A 577 20.45 -8.89 -13.53
N ILE A 578 20.32 -9.49 -14.71
CA ILE A 578 19.29 -10.51 -14.99
C ILE A 578 19.40 -11.68 -14.00
N GLY A 579 20.63 -12.14 -13.71
CA GLY A 579 20.88 -13.16 -12.70
C GLY A 579 20.37 -12.79 -11.30
N LEU A 580 20.66 -11.57 -10.82
CA LEU A 580 20.12 -11.08 -9.55
C LEU A 580 18.58 -11.03 -9.57
N PHE A 581 18.00 -10.59 -10.68
CA PHE A 581 16.56 -10.42 -10.79
C PHE A 581 15.79 -11.75 -10.80
N LEU A 582 16.31 -12.77 -11.50
CA LEU A 582 15.73 -14.12 -11.47
C LEU A 582 15.80 -14.75 -10.08
N LYS A 583 16.85 -14.48 -9.31
CA LYS A 583 16.94 -14.89 -7.89
C LYS A 583 15.90 -14.17 -7.03
N VAL A 584 15.70 -12.87 -7.22
CA VAL A 584 14.64 -12.11 -6.51
C VAL A 584 13.26 -12.70 -6.84
N TRP A 585 12.98 -13.05 -8.09
CA TRP A 585 11.75 -13.73 -8.46
C TRP A 585 11.59 -15.08 -7.75
N ALA A 586 12.62 -15.93 -7.77
CA ALA A 586 12.58 -17.24 -7.11
C ALA A 586 12.32 -17.10 -5.60
N ASN A 587 12.94 -16.11 -4.94
CA ASN A 587 12.70 -15.81 -3.54
C ASN A 587 11.29 -15.23 -3.31
N ALA A 588 10.84 -14.29 -4.15
CA ALA A 588 9.50 -13.71 -4.06
C ALA A 588 8.41 -14.79 -4.08
N VAL A 589 8.58 -15.79 -4.94
CA VAL A 589 7.68 -16.94 -5.06
C VAL A 589 7.60 -17.76 -3.76
N ILE A 590 8.70 -17.89 -3.01
CA ILE A 590 8.74 -18.58 -1.71
C ILE A 590 8.18 -17.71 -0.58
N SER A 591 8.34 -16.39 -0.69
CA SER A 591 7.92 -15.43 0.35
C SER A 591 6.41 -15.39 0.63
N ASN A 592 5.59 -15.96 -0.25
CA ASN A 592 4.13 -15.89 -0.20
C ASN A 592 3.56 -14.45 -0.32
N GLU A 593 4.30 -13.55 -0.97
CA GLU A 593 3.90 -12.16 -1.23
C GLU A 593 3.35 -12.00 -2.65
N SER A 594 2.07 -12.29 -2.86
CA SER A 594 1.45 -12.30 -4.20
C SER A 594 1.57 -10.96 -4.95
N VAL A 595 1.54 -9.85 -4.21
CA VAL A 595 1.60 -8.48 -4.73
C VAL A 595 2.99 -8.18 -5.27
N PHE A 596 4.01 -8.45 -4.46
CA PHE A 596 5.41 -8.28 -4.85
C PHE A 596 5.77 -9.21 -6.01
N VAL A 597 5.35 -10.49 -5.96
CA VAL A 597 5.53 -11.45 -7.07
C VAL A 597 4.89 -10.94 -8.36
N SER A 598 3.66 -10.42 -8.30
CA SER A 598 2.98 -9.86 -9.47
C SER A 598 3.74 -8.68 -10.07
N LYS A 599 4.35 -7.83 -9.23
CA LYS A 599 5.17 -6.71 -9.69
C LYS A 599 6.46 -7.16 -10.34
N VAL A 600 7.14 -8.16 -9.76
CA VAL A 600 8.35 -8.75 -10.35
C VAL A 600 8.04 -9.41 -11.70
N LEU A 601 6.96 -10.19 -11.78
CA LEU A 601 6.53 -10.84 -13.02
C LEU A 601 6.17 -9.86 -14.13
N GLU A 602 5.56 -8.73 -13.80
CA GLU A 602 5.27 -7.66 -14.77
C GLU A 602 6.56 -7.17 -15.47
N ILE A 603 7.60 -6.94 -14.68
CA ILE A 603 8.90 -6.47 -15.19
C ILE A 603 9.55 -7.57 -16.03
N ILE A 604 9.48 -8.83 -15.59
CA ILE A 604 9.96 -9.98 -16.37
C ILE A 604 9.25 -10.05 -17.74
N LYS A 605 7.92 -9.89 -17.75
CA LYS A 605 7.13 -9.87 -18.99
C LYS A 605 7.54 -8.75 -19.93
N SER A 606 7.77 -7.54 -19.40
CA SER A 606 8.22 -6.40 -20.21
C SER A 606 9.60 -6.62 -20.85
N ASN A 607 10.45 -7.44 -20.24
CA ASN A 607 11.81 -7.72 -20.70
C ASN A 607 12.02 -9.19 -21.14
N TRP A 608 10.93 -9.90 -21.49
CA TRP A 608 10.94 -11.36 -21.68
C TRP A 608 11.93 -11.83 -22.74
N SER A 609 12.05 -11.08 -23.85
CA SER A 609 12.94 -11.40 -24.96
C SER A 609 14.42 -11.34 -24.58
N ILE A 610 14.79 -10.44 -23.66
CA ILE A 610 16.16 -10.28 -23.16
C ILE A 610 16.45 -11.38 -22.14
N ILE A 611 15.52 -11.62 -21.21
CA ILE A 611 15.68 -12.60 -20.13
C ILE A 611 15.82 -14.03 -20.69
N THR A 612 14.96 -14.44 -21.62
CA THR A 612 14.99 -15.81 -22.18
C THR A 612 16.25 -16.12 -22.99
N ARG A 613 17.00 -15.10 -23.42
CA ARG A 613 18.28 -15.24 -24.14
C ARG A 613 19.50 -15.21 -23.21
N SER A 614 19.30 -14.86 -21.93
CA SER A 614 20.39 -14.76 -20.95
C SER A 614 20.94 -16.13 -20.55
N LEU A 615 22.22 -16.16 -20.18
CA LEU A 615 22.85 -17.36 -19.63
C LEU A 615 22.21 -17.73 -18.27
N SER A 616 21.87 -16.73 -17.47
CA SER A 616 21.26 -16.87 -16.14
C SER A 616 19.91 -17.58 -16.21
N PHE A 617 19.09 -17.31 -17.22
CA PHE A 617 17.85 -18.05 -17.44
C PHE A 617 18.11 -19.51 -17.80
N SER A 618 19.10 -19.79 -18.66
CA SER A 618 19.47 -21.15 -19.04
C SER A 618 20.04 -21.97 -17.87
N GLN A 619 20.58 -21.32 -16.84
CA GLN A 619 21.13 -21.95 -15.64
C GLN A 619 20.06 -22.25 -14.56
N LEU A 620 18.83 -21.75 -14.72
CA LEU A 620 17.77 -22.02 -13.76
C LEU A 620 17.39 -23.52 -13.74
N PRO A 621 17.03 -24.08 -12.58
CA PRO A 621 16.42 -25.41 -12.48
C PRO A 621 15.21 -25.53 -13.41
N LYS A 622 15.04 -26.71 -14.03
CA LYS A 622 13.95 -26.98 -14.99
C LYS A 622 12.56 -26.67 -14.42
N GLU A 623 12.35 -26.96 -13.14
CA GLU A 623 11.09 -26.68 -12.43
C GLU A 623 10.80 -25.18 -12.36
N LEU A 624 11.81 -24.36 -12.07
CA LEU A 624 11.68 -22.90 -12.02
C LEU A 624 11.48 -22.31 -13.41
N ILE A 625 12.10 -22.86 -14.45
CA ILE A 625 11.84 -22.44 -15.84
C ILE A 625 10.37 -22.71 -16.21
N ILE A 626 9.86 -23.92 -15.93
CA ILE A 626 8.47 -24.28 -16.23
C ILE A 626 7.52 -23.36 -15.47
N ARG A 627 7.76 -23.15 -14.17
CA ARG A 627 6.95 -22.26 -13.34
C ARG A 627 6.94 -20.82 -13.87
N LEU A 628 8.12 -20.27 -14.21
CA LEU A 628 8.23 -18.93 -14.75
C LEU A 628 7.46 -18.78 -16.07
N CYS A 629 7.54 -19.77 -16.96
CA CYS A 629 6.78 -19.80 -18.21
C CYS A 629 5.26 -19.87 -17.95
N GLN A 630 4.82 -20.69 -16.99
CA GLN A 630 3.42 -20.76 -16.59
C GLN A 630 2.92 -19.41 -16.07
N ASP A 631 3.64 -18.81 -15.11
CA ASP A 631 3.32 -17.51 -14.51
C ASP A 631 3.28 -16.38 -15.56
N CYS A 632 4.12 -16.48 -16.61
CA CYS A 632 4.14 -15.52 -17.70
C CYS A 632 3.05 -15.75 -18.76
N SER A 633 2.55 -16.97 -18.93
CA SER A 633 1.57 -17.35 -19.96
C SER A 633 0.12 -16.97 -19.66
N VAL A 634 -0.23 -16.66 -18.40
CA VAL A 634 -1.63 -16.47 -17.95
C VAL A 634 -2.33 -15.24 -18.57
N ASP A 635 -1.66 -14.39 -19.35
CA ASP A 635 -2.27 -13.19 -19.93
C ASP A 635 -2.85 -13.35 -21.35
N SER A 636 -2.77 -14.52 -21.98
CA SER A 636 -3.21 -14.69 -23.37
C SER A 636 -4.55 -15.42 -23.55
N GLN A 637 -5.67 -14.87 -23.03
CA GLN A 637 -7.01 -15.17 -23.57
C GLN A 637 -7.95 -13.96 -23.49
N ILE A 638 -7.65 -12.95 -24.31
CA ILE A 638 -8.69 -12.11 -24.91
C ILE A 638 -9.23 -12.89 -26.11
N PHE A 639 -10.15 -13.84 -25.92
CA PHE A 639 -11.10 -14.29 -26.97
C PHE A 639 -12.26 -15.09 -26.37
N LYS A 640 -13.47 -14.58 -26.64
CA LYS A 640 -14.83 -15.14 -26.52
C LYS A 640 -15.00 -16.61 -26.08
N ARG A 641 -15.79 -16.76 -25.01
CA ARG A 641 -16.57 -17.93 -24.54
C ARG A 641 -16.71 -19.11 -25.52
N ARG A 642 -16.45 -20.32 -25.00
CA ARG A 642 -17.44 -21.42 -24.98
C ARG A 642 -17.43 -22.06 -23.58
N SER A 643 -18.62 -22.40 -23.11
CA SER A 643 -18.98 -22.83 -21.74
C SER A 643 -18.10 -23.93 -21.14
N PRO A 644 -17.87 -23.93 -19.81
CA PRO A 644 -17.14 -24.99 -19.14
C PRO A 644 -18.06 -26.21 -18.90
N THR A 645 -17.60 -27.39 -19.32
CA THR A 645 -17.99 -28.65 -18.67
C THR A 645 -17.12 -28.85 -17.43
N PRO A 646 -17.64 -29.43 -16.33
CA PRO A 646 -16.88 -29.60 -15.11
C PRO A 646 -15.91 -30.78 -15.30
N MET A 647 -14.62 -30.48 -15.47
CA MET A 647 -13.55 -31.48 -15.41
C MET A 647 -12.58 -31.08 -14.31
N ARG A 648 -12.86 -31.64 -13.14
CA ARG A 648 -11.97 -31.77 -12.00
C ARG A 648 -10.85 -32.74 -12.41
N ASN A 649 -9.73 -32.24 -12.93
CA ASN A 649 -8.56 -33.05 -13.23
C ASN A 649 -7.35 -32.58 -12.43
N SER A 650 -7.22 -33.22 -11.27
CA SER A 650 -6.03 -33.37 -10.45
C SER A 650 -4.86 -33.94 -11.27
N PHE A 651 -3.82 -33.13 -11.47
CA PHE A 651 -2.51 -33.59 -11.98
C PHE A 651 -1.59 -34.10 -10.85
N GLU A 652 -2.15 -34.40 -9.67
CA GLU A 652 -1.43 -34.97 -8.52
C GLU A 652 -1.17 -36.48 -8.64
N SER A 653 -1.68 -37.17 -9.67
CA SER A 653 -1.58 -38.65 -9.77
C SER A 653 -0.43 -39.20 -10.63
N LEU A 654 0.50 -38.36 -11.12
CA LEU A 654 1.66 -38.82 -11.91
C LEU A 654 2.98 -38.87 -11.12
N LEU A 655 2.94 -38.69 -9.80
CA LEU A 655 4.11 -38.80 -8.92
C LEU A 655 4.49 -40.24 -8.51
N SER A 656 3.94 -41.26 -9.18
CA SER A 656 4.29 -42.66 -8.88
C SER A 656 4.62 -43.47 -10.13
N SER A 657 5.91 -43.57 -10.46
CA SER A 657 6.45 -44.83 -10.99
C SER A 657 7.98 -44.97 -10.85
N PRO A 658 8.46 -46.22 -10.81
CA PRO A 658 9.67 -46.60 -10.09
C PRO A 658 10.86 -46.82 -11.03
N HIS A 659 12.05 -46.38 -10.61
CA HIS A 659 13.29 -46.93 -11.13
C HIS A 659 14.32 -47.07 -10.00
N THR A 660 14.43 -48.29 -9.49
CA THR A 660 15.66 -48.83 -8.88
C THR A 660 16.66 -49.16 -10.01
N PRO A 661 17.98 -49.03 -9.78
CA PRO A 661 18.67 -50.11 -9.09
C PRO A 661 19.68 -49.70 -8.00
N SER A 662 19.78 -50.64 -7.05
CA SER A 662 20.91 -50.99 -6.18
C SER A 662 21.09 -50.30 -4.81
N ASN A 663 20.84 -51.14 -3.81
CA ASN A 663 21.19 -51.12 -2.39
C ASN A 663 22.22 -50.08 -1.91
N GLY A 664 21.70 -49.13 -1.14
CA GLY A 664 22.39 -48.44 -0.05
C GLY A 664 21.31 -47.96 0.92
N SER A 665 21.42 -48.31 2.19
CA SER A 665 20.45 -47.95 3.23
C SER A 665 20.35 -46.43 3.40
N ALA A 666 19.37 -45.80 2.78
CA ALA A 666 19.06 -44.39 2.99
C ALA A 666 18.15 -44.24 4.22
N GLY A 667 18.72 -43.69 5.29
CA GLY A 667 17.99 -43.30 6.48
C GLY A 667 16.99 -42.19 6.16
N ILE A 668 15.79 -42.31 6.72
CA ILE A 668 14.75 -41.29 6.68
C ILE A 668 15.29 -40.05 7.43
N ARG A 669 15.43 -38.92 6.73
CA ARG A 669 15.81 -37.61 7.28
C ARG A 669 14.89 -37.26 8.46
N ALA A 670 15.45 -37.15 9.67
CA ALA A 670 14.82 -36.44 10.77
C ALA A 670 15.11 -34.93 10.60
N THR A 671 14.19 -34.19 9.98
CA THR A 671 14.39 -32.77 9.68
C THR A 671 14.30 -31.92 10.95
N HIS A 672 15.44 -31.59 11.56
CA HIS A 672 15.60 -30.52 12.56
C HIS A 672 15.77 -29.12 11.93
N SER A 673 15.41 -28.94 10.65
CA SER A 673 15.67 -27.69 9.91
C SER A 673 14.46 -26.76 9.90
N ASN A 674 14.66 -25.55 10.41
CA ASN A 674 13.71 -24.43 10.31
C ASN A 674 13.92 -23.58 9.04
N SER A 675 14.71 -24.02 8.05
CA SER A 675 14.87 -23.25 6.80
C SER A 675 13.55 -23.22 6.01
N PRO A 676 13.08 -22.04 5.60
CA PRO A 676 11.94 -21.92 4.69
C PRO A 676 12.31 -22.29 3.24
N PHE A 677 13.59 -22.26 2.87
CA PHE A 677 14.06 -22.54 1.50
C PHE A 677 14.39 -24.01 1.26
N LEU A 678 14.49 -24.81 2.33
CA LEU A 678 14.60 -26.27 2.25
C LEU A 678 13.25 -26.98 2.13
N ARG A 679 12.14 -26.25 2.33
CA ARG A 679 10.81 -26.79 2.06
C ARG A 679 10.67 -26.95 0.55
N VAL A 680 10.99 -28.16 0.07
CA VAL A 680 10.51 -28.63 -1.23
C VAL A 680 9.00 -28.40 -1.25
N ILE A 681 8.47 -27.91 -2.37
CA ILE A 681 7.05 -27.66 -2.58
C ILE A 681 6.32 -29.01 -2.52
N ASN A 682 6.04 -29.47 -1.31
CA ASN A 682 5.29 -30.66 -0.98
C ASN A 682 4.78 -30.45 0.44
N ASP A 683 3.62 -29.82 0.56
CA ASP A 683 2.71 -30.11 1.65
C ASP A 683 1.29 -30.06 1.08
N GLY A 684 0.74 -31.27 0.93
CA GLY A 684 -0.67 -31.48 0.71
C GLY A 684 -1.47 -31.00 1.91
N SER A 685 -2.69 -30.56 1.62
CA SER A 685 -3.73 -30.33 2.62
C SER A 685 -3.89 -31.52 3.58
N PRO A 686 -4.20 -31.30 4.87
CA PRO A 686 -4.47 -32.39 5.79
C PRO A 686 -5.74 -33.13 5.35
N SER A 687 -5.60 -34.41 4.98
CA SER A 687 -6.72 -35.27 4.68
C SER A 687 -7.49 -35.60 5.97
N ILE A 688 -8.77 -35.26 5.93
CA ILE A 688 -9.80 -35.82 6.80
C ILE A 688 -9.90 -37.31 6.46
N GLN A 689 -9.39 -38.19 7.32
CA GLN A 689 -9.81 -39.59 7.36
C GLN A 689 -10.00 -40.04 8.81
N ASP A 690 -11.26 -40.33 9.11
CA ASP A 690 -11.76 -41.42 9.96
C ASP A 690 -11.08 -41.63 11.32
N ARG A 691 -11.66 -40.99 12.34
CA ARG A 691 -11.61 -41.48 13.71
C ARG A 691 -12.50 -42.72 13.81
N GLU A 692 -11.90 -43.90 13.65
CA GLU A 692 -12.45 -45.11 14.27
C GLU A 692 -12.23 -45.05 15.79
N ASN A 693 -13.27 -45.49 16.50
CA ASN A 693 -13.38 -45.59 17.95
C ASN A 693 -12.15 -46.22 18.60
N THR A 694 -11.46 -45.46 19.44
CA THR A 694 -10.73 -46.03 20.58
C THR A 694 -11.06 -45.21 21.82
N ASP A 695 -11.61 -45.91 22.81
CA ASP A 695 -12.02 -45.42 24.12
C ASP A 695 -10.90 -44.62 24.81
N ILE A 696 -11.20 -43.37 25.14
CA ILE A 696 -10.43 -42.56 26.10
C ILE A 696 -11.27 -42.42 27.36
N SER A 697 -11.43 -43.51 28.09
CA SER A 697 -11.78 -43.48 29.51
C SER A 697 -10.47 -43.51 30.31
N HIS A 698 -9.96 -42.32 30.64
CA HIS A 698 -9.15 -41.98 31.82
C HIS A 698 -8.24 -40.77 31.52
N PHE A 699 -8.77 -39.57 31.76
CA PHE A 699 -7.95 -38.44 32.20
C PHE A 699 -8.21 -38.20 33.69
N PRO A 700 -7.18 -37.94 34.52
CA PRO A 700 -7.37 -37.53 35.90
C PRO A 700 -7.92 -36.11 35.95
N THR A 701 -8.99 -35.96 36.72
CA THR A 701 -9.62 -34.69 37.09
C THR A 701 -8.67 -33.91 37.99
N LEU A 702 -8.14 -32.77 37.53
CA LEU A 702 -7.50 -31.81 38.42
C LEU A 702 -8.58 -30.87 38.97
N GLN A 703 -8.89 -31.09 40.24
CA GLN A 703 -9.80 -30.31 41.07
C GLN A 703 -9.42 -28.83 41.10
N MET A 704 -10.49 -28.04 41.22
CA MET A 704 -10.51 -26.64 41.62
C MET A 704 -9.57 -26.34 42.80
N LEU A 705 -8.79 -25.27 42.66
CA LEU A 705 -8.32 -24.49 43.80
C LEU A 705 -8.90 -23.08 43.69
N SER A 706 -9.49 -22.69 44.80
CA SER A 706 -10.39 -21.58 45.04
C SER A 706 -9.71 -20.22 45.06
N ASN A 707 -10.50 -19.23 44.66
CA ASN A 707 -10.36 -17.84 45.08
C ASN A 707 -10.27 -17.76 46.60
N ASP A 708 -9.20 -17.19 47.14
CA ASP A 708 -9.15 -16.57 48.46
C ASP A 708 -7.89 -15.69 48.51
N LEU A 709 -8.06 -14.38 48.31
CA LEU A 709 -7.20 -13.29 48.84
C LEU A 709 -7.72 -11.94 48.32
N ALA A 710 -8.88 -11.53 48.83
CA ALA A 710 -9.32 -10.13 48.81
C ALA A 710 -10.25 -9.91 50.01
N ASP A 711 -9.67 -9.84 51.20
CA ASP A 711 -10.30 -9.24 52.38
C ASP A 711 -9.20 -8.78 53.35
N SER A 712 -8.84 -7.50 53.24
CA SER A 712 -8.47 -6.65 54.38
C SER A 712 -8.15 -5.26 53.85
N ILE A 713 -9.05 -4.31 54.13
CA ILE A 713 -8.80 -3.01 54.77
C ILE A 713 -10.10 -2.21 54.62
N GLY A 714 -10.85 -2.16 55.73
CA GLY A 714 -11.79 -1.09 56.03
C GLY A 714 -11.34 -0.41 57.32
N GLU A 715 -11.74 0.87 57.44
CA GLU A 715 -11.69 1.78 58.60
C GLU A 715 -10.28 2.39 58.84
N ASP A 716 -10.04 3.70 58.88
CA ASP A 716 -10.85 4.89 59.23
C ASP A 716 -10.77 6.06 58.23
#